data_AF-A0A2H1V5C5-F1
#
_entry.id   AF-A0A2H1V5C5-F1
#
_cell.length_a   1.000
_cell.length_b   1.000
_cell.length_c   1.000
_cell.angle_alpha   90.00
_cell.angle_beta   90.00
_cell.angle_gamma   90.00
#
_symmetry.space_group_name_H-M   'P 1'
#
loop_
_entity.id
_entity.type
_entity.pdbx_description
1 polymer ?
#
loop_
_entity_poly.entity_id
_entity_poly.type
_entity_poly.pdbx_seq_one_letter_code
_entity_poly.pdbx_strand_id
1 'polypeptide(L)'
;MKLNSSFSKLIVHCLSSDTSYYRYRSVPPVNTLILGAGVKPYVGFHYALEGGTAPPLQDVARAVANKIKSALPGWLGGGSTENTTVGNEPLIRSEGLSMRNGLFDGQRTGNSVAVSPDRRLAAIVDSLGRVAVLDVTRGHLIRLFKGCRDAQCAFVQIFEMEDKKPKLSIVKDLKRAIFLIIYNPKKGLIDIRIMQKGNRVAAFTATKNGLLLYNTCGLVGAVKNYTYKKINLPEFQCVLMDPDGTLKKFNIPFFYALEGEYSQRSKDLHVLRDLRVYLRKSPMDSEDFVEELIKKVTELKTLDLKKHCLDMLVRKYEISPKIVMTCLSLLWVSIENEELTDQLIEIKNYFANLALATLFFRHMNGENVDDMRDLVTKVHSYKNLYTEVSEETEAEKAEIDENTETPCFELLEDDNCILERLLSLAKEINYKEQHARVTFAVNNTSAYKEFLSCFNLDSKDECIRLKSETTTDQMNTLASSTFKSIFKLNDVTLLSNFVRECNMDPKEIVKLLIMQVMNMPLQDINLELIEKLIQVLYFLCNIIEDATQIAYNETSPWWQDVRDVLVDMPCPLRSMIVAMACKAVSRIFEIKCQEIDDTLWESVTKENAKWGMLIGKLEDISILSIILMFKDSFGENALPKLQMTDFNINLKYIYTRGNGSVTELIAKWLCSMGVIPEAIITNELFDKYAGVDLETHFDNSEDDHDYIYMMNNRSYVDDNPEIFKWLSLLRLQFPLSTSSNYIIANMCWEYSIAWQKSMQSCELLSTVNHCLKSISDLHIRLGLYSIIWFTYIKHVFEASCRLVNKVGRLPKDPLCLQDVGFDSTVMIKFLEIVTTYLGEFLECSQMSISHDKANIQYEQIWDESTPSLVEVAQDNKRVNNDILNLNYQLSCTVYYMCHFNVKVSKPLDSLYDIDYQYIFDSLIDSKHTREINMRPSEKLRNPRFKFITKLIRCAVDTITTTDEFGSPEYNCGECVPWIEKITILAELWSIDIDFVRRQQVIALYHLGYDSLADRIITLIKEPEVLVPPILAITTQRFKRSLEQSSNQPEWIVTMPPHLYKRLQNVALDTSIPAHPSLTTTKMVLNSLLYQVDQKENCSASPQDLKALELFMDNCDVLISYKLH
;
A
#
# COMPACT_ATOMS: atom_id res chain seq x y z
N MET A 1 14.65 60.34 21.35
CA MET A 1 13.46 60.42 20.48
C MET A 1 13.74 61.40 19.33
N LYS A 2 14.02 60.90 18.12
CA LYS A 2 13.63 61.49 16.82
C LYS A 2 14.10 60.57 15.69
N LEU A 3 13.11 59.88 15.12
CA LEU A 3 13.13 59.10 13.88
C LEU A 3 13.29 60.01 12.64
N ASN A 4 13.62 59.36 11.52
CA ASN A 4 13.41 59.73 10.11
C ASN A 4 14.44 60.62 9.39
N SER A 5 15.44 59.98 8.76
CA SER A 5 16.07 60.49 7.53
C SER A 5 16.25 59.45 6.41
N SER A 6 15.79 58.20 6.59
CA SER A 6 15.94 57.13 5.58
C SER A 6 14.83 57.12 4.52
N PHE A 7 13.65 57.67 4.81
CA PHE A 7 12.48 57.59 3.91
C PHE A 7 12.57 58.54 2.71
N SER A 8 13.24 59.69 2.88
CA SER A 8 13.37 60.70 1.82
C SER A 8 14.33 60.30 0.70
N LYS A 9 15.30 59.40 0.96
CA LYS A 9 16.20 58.87 -0.09
C LYS A 9 15.56 57.77 -0.95
N LEU A 10 14.57 57.05 -0.42
CA LEU A 10 13.88 55.97 -1.15
C LEU A 10 12.94 56.53 -2.24
N ILE A 11 12.29 57.66 -1.98
CA ILE A 11 11.35 58.28 -2.93
C ILE A 11 12.08 58.82 -4.17
N VAL A 12 13.31 59.34 -4.01
CA VAL A 12 14.12 59.85 -5.12
C VAL A 12 14.61 58.73 -6.05
N HIS A 13 14.81 57.51 -5.54
CA HIS A 13 15.27 56.36 -6.33
C HIS A 13 14.15 55.66 -7.14
N CYS A 14 12.88 55.97 -6.87
CA CYS A 14 11.72 55.41 -7.59
C CYS A 14 11.24 56.28 -8.76
N LEU A 15 11.90 57.42 -9.05
CA LEU A 15 11.56 58.30 -10.17
C LEU A 15 12.45 57.98 -11.37
N SER A 16 11.91 57.33 -12.40
CA SER A 16 12.53 57.29 -13.74
C SER A 16 12.06 58.50 -14.54
N SER A 17 12.97 59.42 -14.86
CA SER A 17 12.68 60.58 -15.70
C SER A 17 12.79 60.21 -17.18
N ASP A 18 11.72 59.67 -17.76
CA ASP A 18 11.55 59.63 -19.21
C ASP A 18 10.15 60.15 -19.55
N THR A 19 10.13 61.32 -20.20
CA THR A 19 9.03 61.94 -20.96
C THR A 19 7.59 61.76 -20.45
N SER A 20 7.05 62.84 -19.86
CA SER A 20 5.62 63.19 -19.74
C SER A 20 4.65 62.31 -18.94
N TYR A 21 5.04 61.18 -18.36
CA TYR A 21 4.19 60.46 -17.38
C TYR A 21 5.02 59.83 -16.26
N TYR A 22 4.83 60.31 -15.02
CA TYR A 22 5.44 59.70 -13.83
C TYR A 22 4.75 58.36 -13.51
N ARG A 23 5.42 57.22 -13.72
CA ARG A 23 4.96 55.90 -13.24
C ARG A 23 5.71 55.50 -11.99
N TYR A 24 4.96 55.29 -10.91
CA TYR A 24 5.48 54.72 -9.67
C TYR A 24 5.74 53.22 -9.88
N ARG A 25 7.00 52.77 -9.78
CA ARG A 25 7.30 51.33 -9.65
C ARG A 25 7.26 50.96 -8.17
N SER A 26 6.59 49.85 -7.82
CA SER A 26 6.52 49.34 -6.45
C SER A 26 7.85 48.78 -5.94
N VAL A 27 8.83 48.56 -6.83
CA VAL A 27 10.15 48.01 -6.53
C VAL A 27 11.21 48.81 -7.31
N PRO A 28 12.35 49.16 -6.71
CA PRO A 28 13.43 49.85 -7.42
C PRO A 28 13.93 49.02 -8.61
N PRO A 29 14.32 49.66 -9.73
CA PRO A 29 14.81 48.96 -10.90
C PRO A 29 16.10 48.19 -10.57
N VAL A 30 16.15 46.92 -10.98
CA VAL A 30 17.37 46.10 -10.88
C VAL A 30 18.29 46.51 -12.03
N ASN A 31 19.52 46.89 -11.71
CA ASN A 31 20.51 47.31 -12.70
C ASN A 31 21.70 46.34 -12.70
N THR A 32 22.11 45.88 -13.88
CA THR A 32 23.37 45.15 -14.07
C THR A 32 24.50 46.16 -14.33
N LEU A 33 25.53 46.16 -13.48
CA LEU A 33 26.75 46.94 -13.71
C LEU A 33 27.69 46.20 -14.68
N ILE A 34 28.11 46.88 -15.74
CA ILE A 34 29.12 46.44 -16.70
C ILE A 34 30.33 47.36 -16.57
N LEU A 35 31.50 46.78 -16.29
CA LEU A 35 32.77 47.49 -16.22
C LEU A 35 33.50 47.41 -17.57
N GLY A 36 33.88 48.56 -18.12
CA GLY A 36 34.78 48.66 -19.27
C GLY A 36 36.15 49.19 -18.85
N ALA A 37 37.23 48.69 -19.44
CA ALA A 37 38.57 49.26 -19.32
C ALA A 37 39.04 49.72 -20.70
N GLY A 38 39.64 50.91 -20.80
CA GLY A 38 39.96 51.48 -22.11
C GLY A 38 40.69 52.81 -22.04
N VAL A 39 40.47 53.67 -23.04
CA VAL A 39 41.18 54.96 -23.20
C VAL A 39 40.35 56.13 -22.65
N LYS A 40 39.05 56.17 -22.92
CA LYS A 40 38.13 57.25 -22.51
C LYS A 40 36.78 56.67 -22.10
N PRO A 41 36.54 56.41 -20.80
CA PRO A 41 37.44 56.52 -19.65
C PRO A 41 38.49 55.38 -19.53
N TYR A 42 39.48 55.54 -18.63
CA TYR A 42 40.43 54.48 -18.24
C TYR A 42 39.70 53.28 -17.63
N VAL A 43 38.67 53.53 -16.82
CA VAL A 43 37.65 52.55 -16.41
C VAL A 43 36.26 53.19 -16.49
N GLY A 44 35.31 52.56 -17.17
CA GLY A 44 33.93 53.00 -17.31
C GLY A 44 32.94 52.10 -16.58
N PHE A 45 31.93 52.70 -15.96
CA PHE A 45 30.86 52.01 -15.24
C PHE A 45 29.53 52.23 -16.01
N HIS A 46 29.08 51.17 -16.66
CA HIS A 46 27.87 51.16 -17.48
C HIS A 46 26.76 50.41 -16.75
N TYR A 47 25.52 50.86 -16.85
CA TYR A 47 24.39 50.23 -16.17
C TYR A 47 23.33 49.83 -17.19
N ALA A 48 23.03 48.54 -17.27
CA ALA A 48 21.88 48.00 -17.97
C ALA A 48 20.68 47.93 -17.00
N LEU A 49 19.54 48.45 -17.41
CA LEU A 49 18.27 48.34 -16.67
C LEU A 49 17.63 47.00 -17.01
N GLU A 50 17.39 46.14 -16.02
CA GLU A 50 16.62 44.91 -16.24
C GLU A 50 15.13 45.26 -16.34
N GLY A 51 14.49 44.85 -17.45
CA GLY A 51 13.05 45.08 -17.72
C GLY A 51 12.75 46.26 -18.64
N GLY A 52 13.38 46.30 -19.83
CA GLY A 52 13.01 47.17 -20.94
C GLY A 52 11.56 46.97 -21.42
N THR A 53 11.04 47.98 -22.11
CA THR A 53 9.62 48.22 -22.45
C THR A 53 8.79 46.97 -22.79
N ALA A 54 7.62 46.85 -22.15
CA ALA A 54 6.65 45.79 -22.40
C ALA A 54 6.38 45.61 -23.91
N PRO A 55 6.40 44.37 -24.44
CA PRO A 55 6.00 44.12 -25.82
C PRO A 55 4.50 44.47 -26.01
N PRO A 56 4.08 44.86 -27.22
CA PRO A 56 2.70 45.24 -27.49
C PRO A 56 1.73 44.12 -27.06
N LEU A 57 0.60 44.50 -26.43
CA LEU A 57 -0.41 43.61 -25.81
C LEU A 57 -0.86 42.42 -26.67
N GLN A 58 -0.70 42.49 -27.99
CA GLN A 58 -0.98 41.38 -28.92
C GLN A 58 -0.14 40.12 -28.66
N ASP A 59 1.12 40.26 -28.26
CA ASP A 59 2.01 39.11 -28.03
C ASP A 59 1.70 38.40 -26.70
N VAL A 60 1.24 39.15 -25.70
CA VAL A 60 0.80 38.61 -24.42
C VAL A 60 -0.51 37.82 -24.58
N ALA A 61 -1.47 38.33 -25.37
CA ALA A 61 -2.72 37.63 -25.64
C ALA A 61 -2.49 36.29 -26.37
N ARG A 62 -1.54 36.25 -27.32
CA ARG A 62 -1.19 35.03 -28.06
C ARG A 62 -0.44 34.00 -27.21
N ALA A 63 0.44 34.44 -26.30
CA ALA A 63 1.17 33.55 -25.38
C ALA A 63 0.28 33.00 -24.25
N VAL A 64 -0.69 33.78 -23.76
CA VAL A 64 -1.66 33.35 -22.74
C VAL A 64 -2.69 32.39 -23.32
N ALA A 65 -3.13 32.60 -24.57
CA ALA A 65 -4.01 31.65 -25.28
C ALA A 65 -3.38 30.25 -25.43
N ASN A 66 -2.06 30.17 -25.60
CA ASN A 66 -1.35 28.89 -25.73
C ASN A 66 -1.06 28.20 -24.39
N LYS A 67 -1.05 28.91 -23.26
CA LYS A 67 -0.82 28.34 -21.91
C LYS A 67 -2.08 27.94 -21.16
N ILE A 68 -3.24 28.49 -21.52
CA ILE A 68 -4.53 28.11 -20.90
C ILE A 68 -5.09 26.80 -21.51
N LYS A 69 -4.64 26.38 -22.70
CA LYS A 69 -5.04 25.11 -23.31
C LYS A 69 -4.33 23.86 -22.76
N SER A 70 -3.30 24.00 -21.92
CA SER A 70 -2.51 22.86 -21.41
C SER A 70 -2.63 22.65 -19.89
N ALA A 71 -3.64 23.23 -19.24
CA ALA A 71 -3.89 23.11 -17.80
C ALA A 71 -5.33 22.68 -17.48
N LEU A 72 -5.79 21.61 -18.16
CA LEU A 72 -7.00 20.85 -17.82
C LEU A 72 -6.60 19.40 -17.47
N PRO A 73 -7.27 18.72 -16.51
CA PRO A 73 -6.89 17.38 -16.05
C PRO A 73 -7.15 16.30 -17.12
N GLY A 74 -6.15 15.46 -17.40
CA GLY A 74 -6.15 14.45 -18.46
C GLY A 74 -6.74 13.09 -18.08
N TRP A 75 -8.07 13.00 -17.96
CA TRP A 75 -8.80 11.72 -18.06
C TRP A 75 -9.99 11.84 -19.02
N LEU A 76 -9.74 12.23 -20.28
CA LEU A 76 -10.69 12.03 -21.38
C LEU A 76 -9.98 12.16 -22.72
N GLY A 77 -9.87 11.04 -23.45
CA GLY A 77 -9.67 11.00 -24.90
C GLY A 77 -8.22 11.07 -25.40
N GLY A 78 -7.70 9.92 -25.86
CA GLY A 78 -6.48 9.85 -26.68
C GLY A 78 -6.69 10.36 -28.11
N GLY A 79 -5.62 10.85 -28.74
CA GLY A 79 -5.57 11.09 -30.18
C GLY A 79 -4.56 12.14 -30.65
N SER A 80 -3.51 11.66 -31.33
CA SER A 80 -2.63 12.35 -32.30
C SER A 80 -1.83 13.59 -31.87
N THR A 81 -0.55 13.39 -31.58
CA THR A 81 0.48 14.42 -31.77
C THR A 81 0.93 14.41 -33.23
N GLU A 82 0.47 15.34 -34.07
CA GLU A 82 1.21 15.72 -35.28
C GLU A 82 1.00 17.19 -35.67
N ASN A 83 2.13 17.86 -35.90
CA ASN A 83 2.39 19.02 -36.75
C ASN A 83 1.79 20.39 -36.38
N THR A 84 2.65 21.32 -35.94
CA THR A 84 2.49 22.74 -36.28
C THR A 84 3.86 23.40 -36.49
N THR A 85 3.91 24.18 -37.56
CA THR A 85 5.05 24.76 -38.25
C THR A 85 5.78 25.85 -37.48
N VAL A 86 7.10 25.93 -37.70
CA VAL A 86 8.01 26.97 -37.16
C VAL A 86 7.69 28.31 -37.82
N GLY A 87 7.11 29.24 -37.06
CA GLY A 87 7.01 30.65 -37.46
C GLY A 87 8.26 31.42 -37.03
N ASN A 88 8.81 32.23 -37.93
CA ASN A 88 10.00 33.07 -37.73
C ASN A 88 9.95 33.89 -36.43
N GLU A 89 10.98 33.77 -35.60
CA GLU A 89 11.17 34.60 -34.40
C GLU A 89 11.43 36.08 -34.77
N PRO A 90 10.88 37.05 -34.01
CA PRO A 90 11.11 38.46 -34.26
C PRO A 90 12.55 38.87 -33.90
N LEU A 91 13.20 39.63 -34.79
CA LEU A 91 14.51 40.24 -34.54
C LEU A 91 14.45 41.22 -33.35
N ILE A 92 15.11 40.87 -32.25
CA ILE A 92 15.28 41.73 -31.08
C ILE A 92 16.25 42.87 -31.45
N ARG A 93 15.81 44.13 -31.34
CA ARG A 93 16.68 45.31 -31.54
C ARG A 93 17.62 45.49 -30.33
N SER A 94 18.89 45.84 -30.58
CA SER A 94 19.84 46.17 -29.52
C SER A 94 19.49 47.50 -28.84
N GLU A 95 19.56 47.53 -27.51
CA GLU A 95 19.37 48.72 -26.68
C GLU A 95 20.73 49.33 -26.29
N GLY A 96 20.83 50.67 -26.26
CA GLY A 96 22.07 51.37 -25.97
C GLY A 96 22.43 51.35 -24.47
N LEU A 97 23.64 50.94 -24.12
CA LEU A 97 24.15 50.93 -22.74
C LEU A 97 24.58 52.33 -22.27
N SER A 98 23.91 52.87 -21.26
CA SER A 98 24.27 54.16 -20.65
C SER A 98 25.47 54.02 -19.70
N MET A 99 26.47 54.90 -19.84
CA MET A 99 27.58 55.05 -18.90
C MET A 99 27.21 56.07 -17.82
N ARG A 100 27.30 55.70 -16.53
CA ARG A 100 26.99 56.63 -15.43
C ARG A 100 28.21 57.41 -14.93
N ASN A 101 29.35 56.74 -14.79
CA ASN A 101 30.59 57.33 -14.29
C ASN A 101 31.81 56.59 -14.83
N GLY A 102 32.99 57.19 -14.69
CA GLY A 102 34.24 56.61 -15.14
C GLY A 102 35.47 57.24 -14.47
N LEU A 103 36.54 56.48 -14.34
CA LEU A 103 37.86 56.95 -13.95
C LEU A 103 38.58 57.40 -15.22
N PHE A 104 38.83 58.70 -15.36
CA PHE A 104 39.54 59.25 -16.51
C PHE A 104 41.01 59.46 -16.18
N ASP A 105 41.89 58.84 -16.97
CA ASP A 105 43.33 59.10 -16.96
C ASP A 105 43.81 59.17 -18.40
N GLY A 106 44.06 60.39 -18.90
CA GLY A 106 44.39 60.62 -20.31
C GLY A 106 45.74 60.05 -20.74
N GLN A 107 46.61 59.65 -19.79
CA GLN A 107 47.91 59.06 -20.09
C GLN A 107 47.89 57.52 -20.02
N ARG A 108 46.81 56.92 -19.54
CA ARG A 108 46.72 55.47 -19.32
C ARG A 108 45.61 54.87 -20.16
N THR A 109 45.91 53.69 -20.70
CA THR A 109 44.91 52.85 -21.35
C THR A 109 44.78 51.56 -20.54
N GLY A 110 43.55 51.22 -20.15
CA GLY A 110 43.26 49.92 -19.56
C GLY A 110 43.24 48.87 -20.66
N ASN A 111 44.08 47.84 -20.53
CA ASN A 111 44.22 46.78 -21.54
C ASN A 111 43.33 45.58 -21.23
N SER A 112 43.16 45.25 -19.94
CA SER A 112 42.30 44.15 -19.51
C SER A 112 41.76 44.41 -18.10
N VAL A 113 40.62 43.79 -17.80
CA VAL A 113 40.00 43.81 -16.48
C VAL A 113 39.64 42.38 -16.06
N ALA A 114 40.06 41.98 -14.86
CA ALA A 114 39.66 40.74 -14.22
C ALA A 114 38.82 41.08 -12.98
N VAL A 115 37.64 40.50 -12.83
CA VAL A 115 36.74 40.77 -11.69
C VAL A 115 36.78 39.61 -10.71
N SER A 116 36.80 39.88 -9.40
CA SER A 116 36.81 38.83 -8.36
C SER A 116 35.53 37.98 -8.38
N PRO A 117 35.56 36.72 -7.89
CA PRO A 117 34.38 35.85 -7.90
C PRO A 117 33.19 36.41 -7.10
N ASP A 118 33.46 37.21 -6.06
CA ASP A 118 32.46 37.89 -5.25
C ASP A 118 32.05 39.28 -5.80
N ARG A 119 32.59 39.67 -6.97
CA ARG A 119 32.31 40.91 -7.70
C ARG A 119 32.61 42.21 -6.94
N ARG A 120 33.38 42.14 -5.85
CA ARG A 120 33.74 43.31 -5.04
C ARG A 120 34.99 44.02 -5.54
N LEU A 121 35.92 43.28 -6.15
CA LEU A 121 37.21 43.78 -6.59
C LEU A 121 37.38 43.58 -8.10
N ALA A 122 38.14 44.47 -8.74
CA ALA A 122 38.59 44.28 -10.10
C ALA A 122 40.08 44.64 -10.24
N ALA A 123 40.84 43.85 -11.00
CA ALA A 123 42.23 44.14 -11.32
C ALA A 123 42.30 44.64 -12.77
N ILE A 124 42.81 45.85 -12.96
CA ILE A 124 43.00 46.49 -14.26
C ILE A 124 44.49 46.50 -14.60
N VAL A 125 44.84 45.95 -15.76
CA VAL A 125 46.21 46.01 -16.29
C VAL A 125 46.31 47.19 -17.23
N ASP A 126 47.26 48.08 -17.01
CA ASP A 126 47.44 49.29 -17.83
C ASP A 126 48.61 49.18 -18.84
N SER A 127 48.60 50.07 -19.83
CA SER A 127 49.66 50.19 -20.83
C SER A 127 51.02 50.63 -20.30
N LEU A 128 51.10 51.10 -19.05
CA LEU A 128 52.35 51.50 -18.40
C LEU A 128 52.94 50.37 -17.53
N GLY A 129 52.37 49.17 -17.59
CA GLY A 129 52.87 47.97 -16.93
C GLY A 129 52.60 47.94 -15.44
N ARG A 130 51.39 48.30 -15.04
CA ARG A 130 50.92 48.26 -13.67
C ARG A 130 49.61 47.49 -13.58
N VAL A 131 49.36 46.93 -12.40
CA VAL A 131 48.08 46.30 -12.06
C VAL A 131 47.41 47.17 -10.99
N ALA A 132 46.28 47.78 -11.32
CA ALA A 132 45.48 48.59 -10.41
C ALA A 132 44.32 47.76 -9.87
N VAL A 133 44.16 47.67 -8.55
CA VAL A 133 43.02 46.99 -7.92
C VAL A 133 41.97 48.03 -7.58
N LEU A 134 40.77 47.85 -8.09
CA LEU A 134 39.58 48.69 -7.95
C LEU A 134 38.59 48.07 -6.97
N ASP A 135 38.03 48.89 -6.07
CA ASP A 135 36.79 48.55 -5.38
C ASP A 135 35.62 48.82 -6.33
N VAL A 136 34.94 47.77 -6.77
CA VAL A 136 33.84 47.89 -7.75
C VAL A 136 32.65 48.61 -7.13
N THR A 137 32.41 48.43 -5.82
CA THR A 137 31.25 49.01 -5.13
C THR A 137 31.49 50.50 -4.85
N ARG A 138 32.70 50.85 -4.41
CA ARG A 138 33.06 52.23 -4.06
C ARG A 138 33.58 53.05 -5.24
N GLY A 139 33.88 52.41 -6.37
CA GLY A 139 34.28 53.05 -7.62
C GLY A 139 35.67 53.71 -7.62
N HIS A 140 36.58 53.34 -6.70
CA HIS A 140 37.94 53.90 -6.62
C HIS A 140 39.02 52.83 -6.48
N LEU A 141 40.24 53.19 -6.91
CA LEU A 141 41.41 52.32 -6.85
C LEU A 141 41.88 52.16 -5.39
N ILE A 142 42.02 50.91 -4.95
CA ILE A 142 42.50 50.54 -3.61
C ILE A 142 44.03 50.40 -3.61
N ARG A 143 44.62 49.80 -4.66
CA ARG A 143 46.07 49.53 -4.73
C ARG A 143 46.61 49.58 -6.16
N LEU A 144 47.91 49.79 -6.28
CA LEU A 144 48.63 49.81 -7.56
C LEU A 144 49.94 49.02 -7.43
N PHE A 145 50.13 48.00 -8.27
CA PHE A 145 51.35 47.20 -8.34
C PHE A 145 52.18 47.63 -9.56
N LYS A 146 53.44 48.01 -9.35
CA LYS A 146 54.36 48.46 -10.40
C LYS A 146 55.21 47.29 -10.91
N GLY A 147 55.65 47.37 -12.17
CA GLY A 147 56.57 46.39 -12.77
C GLY A 147 55.90 45.16 -13.39
N CYS A 148 54.58 45.25 -13.62
CA CYS A 148 53.69 44.22 -14.15
C CYS A 148 53.36 44.47 -15.63
N ARG A 149 54.39 44.71 -16.47
CA ARG A 149 54.21 44.84 -17.93
C ARG A 149 53.59 43.58 -18.51
N ASP A 150 52.54 43.76 -19.30
CA ASP A 150 51.77 42.70 -19.98
C ASP A 150 51.30 41.60 -19.03
N ALA A 151 51.05 41.94 -17.77
CA ALA A 151 50.63 40.96 -16.77
C ALA A 151 49.22 40.44 -17.07
N GLN A 152 48.99 39.19 -16.70
CA GLN A 152 47.68 38.56 -16.69
C GLN A 152 47.26 38.36 -15.23
N CYS A 153 45.99 38.60 -14.93
CA CYS A 153 45.48 38.62 -13.56
C CYS A 153 44.30 37.68 -13.38
N ALA A 154 44.25 37.00 -12.24
CA ALA A 154 43.16 36.14 -11.84
C ALA A 154 42.92 36.25 -10.33
N PHE A 155 41.67 36.12 -9.88
CA PHE A 155 41.34 36.04 -8.46
C PHE A 155 40.91 34.63 -8.09
N VAL A 156 41.50 34.08 -7.02
CA VAL A 156 41.14 32.76 -6.47
C VAL A 156 40.53 32.92 -5.10
N GLN A 157 39.33 32.35 -4.92
CA GLN A 157 38.59 32.33 -3.66
C GLN A 157 38.70 30.97 -2.98
N ILE A 158 39.01 30.97 -1.68
CA ILE A 158 39.28 29.78 -0.88
C ILE A 158 38.47 29.85 0.41
N PHE A 159 37.93 28.72 0.85
CA PHE A 159 37.06 28.58 2.03
C PHE A 159 37.72 27.70 3.10
N GLU A 160 37.40 27.95 4.36
CA GLU A 160 37.83 27.15 5.52
C GLU A 160 37.04 25.82 5.62
N MET A 161 37.22 24.88 4.67
CA MET A 161 36.54 23.57 4.68
C MET A 161 37.35 22.45 4.00
N GLU A 162 37.08 21.19 4.36
CA GLU A 162 37.54 19.98 3.64
C GLU A 162 36.86 19.85 2.26
N ASP A 163 37.66 19.68 1.19
CA ASP A 163 37.48 19.05 -0.15
C ASP A 163 36.08 18.93 -0.82
N LYS A 164 35.01 19.53 -0.28
CA LYS A 164 33.65 19.56 -0.83
C LYS A 164 33.27 21.02 -1.07
N LYS A 165 32.66 21.30 -2.23
CA LYS A 165 32.08 22.63 -2.51
C LYS A 165 31.15 23.02 -1.35
N PRO A 166 31.31 24.22 -0.76
CA PRO A 166 30.54 24.63 0.41
C PRO A 166 29.04 24.60 0.12
N LYS A 167 28.26 24.21 1.13
CA LYS A 167 26.81 24.18 1.02
C LYS A 167 26.23 25.59 1.16
N LEU A 168 25.21 25.94 0.37
CA LEU A 168 24.63 27.29 0.33
C LEU A 168 24.15 27.79 1.72
N SER A 169 23.70 26.87 2.58
CA SER A 169 23.22 27.16 3.93
C SER A 169 24.30 27.62 4.93
N ILE A 170 25.57 27.27 4.71
CA ILE A 170 26.69 27.51 5.67
C ILE A 170 27.61 28.64 5.17
N VAL A 171 27.43 29.12 3.94
CA VAL A 171 28.32 30.09 3.27
C VAL A 171 28.42 31.42 4.01
N LYS A 172 27.35 31.84 4.70
CA LYS A 172 27.34 33.10 5.45
C LYS A 172 28.26 33.06 6.68
N ASP A 173 28.46 31.88 7.26
CA ASP A 173 29.23 31.69 8.50
C ASP A 173 30.67 31.21 8.24
N LEU A 174 30.96 30.79 7.01
CA LEU A 174 32.29 30.29 6.60
C LEU A 174 33.27 31.43 6.32
N LYS A 175 34.47 31.35 6.92
CA LYS A 175 35.56 32.24 6.57
C LYS A 175 36.04 31.96 5.15
N ARG A 176 36.29 33.04 4.41
CA ARG A 176 36.75 33.01 3.02
C ARG A 176 37.88 34.01 2.78
N ALA A 177 38.83 33.62 1.94
CA ALA A 177 39.97 34.44 1.55
C ALA A 177 40.02 34.61 0.03
N ILE A 178 40.45 35.79 -0.43
CA ILE A 178 40.62 36.11 -1.85
C ILE A 178 42.08 36.43 -2.12
N PHE A 179 42.66 35.70 -3.06
CA PHE A 179 44.03 35.88 -3.53
C PHE A 179 44.01 36.43 -4.95
N LEU A 180 44.89 37.41 -5.22
CA LEU A 180 45.18 37.90 -6.57
C LEU A 180 46.45 37.21 -7.06
N ILE A 181 46.34 36.55 -8.21
CA ILE A 181 47.43 35.95 -8.95
C ILE A 181 47.82 36.94 -10.05
N ILE A 182 49.08 37.39 -10.05
CA ILE A 182 49.66 38.25 -11.09
C ILE A 182 50.72 37.43 -11.82
N TYR A 183 50.43 37.03 -13.05
CA TYR A 183 51.39 36.34 -13.91
C TYR A 183 52.02 37.34 -14.88
N ASN A 184 53.35 37.33 -14.98
CA ASN A 184 54.09 38.10 -15.97
C ASN A 184 54.63 37.16 -17.06
N PRO A 185 54.00 37.09 -18.25
CA PRO A 185 54.37 36.13 -19.29
C PRO A 185 55.81 36.32 -19.78
N LYS A 186 56.27 37.57 -19.94
CA LYS A 186 57.63 37.87 -20.43
C LYS A 186 58.72 37.49 -19.42
N LYS A 187 58.46 37.70 -18.12
CA LYS A 187 59.40 37.36 -17.05
C LYS A 187 59.32 35.90 -16.61
N GLY A 188 58.19 35.22 -16.86
CA GLY A 188 57.95 33.88 -16.32
C GLY A 188 57.88 33.93 -14.79
N LEU A 189 57.08 34.83 -14.23
CA LEU A 189 56.98 35.00 -12.77
C LEU A 189 55.52 35.09 -12.35
N ILE A 190 55.17 34.37 -11.29
CA ILE A 190 53.86 34.42 -10.65
C ILE A 190 54.02 35.04 -9.26
N ASP A 191 53.25 36.09 -8.98
CA ASP A 191 53.16 36.77 -7.69
C ASP A 191 51.74 36.57 -7.13
N ILE A 192 51.62 35.89 -5.98
CA ILE A 192 50.35 35.61 -5.29
C ILE A 192 50.24 36.52 -4.08
N ARG A 193 49.14 37.27 -4.01
CA ARG A 193 48.90 38.27 -2.96
C ARG A 193 47.54 38.10 -2.32
N ILE A 194 47.44 38.32 -1.01
CA ILE A 194 46.15 38.31 -0.29
C ILE A 194 45.49 39.68 -0.37
N MET A 195 44.21 39.73 -0.77
CA MET A 195 43.54 41.02 -1.06
C MET A 195 43.02 41.77 0.17
N GLN A 196 42.86 41.11 1.32
CA GLN A 196 42.46 41.76 2.56
C GLN A 196 43.53 42.76 3.06
N LYS A 197 44.81 42.36 3.04
CA LYS A 197 45.93 43.18 3.56
C LYS A 197 46.91 43.67 2.48
N GLY A 198 46.97 43.02 1.31
CA GLY A 198 47.83 43.39 0.17
C GLY A 198 49.25 42.81 0.18
N ASN A 199 49.57 41.97 1.18
CA ASN A 199 50.89 41.34 1.34
C ASN A 199 51.11 40.26 0.27
N ARG A 200 52.39 40.07 -0.09
CA ARG A 200 52.83 38.95 -0.92
C ARG A 200 52.84 37.69 -0.06
N VAL A 201 52.15 36.66 -0.55
CA VAL A 201 52.02 35.35 0.10
C VAL A 201 53.05 34.37 -0.47
N ALA A 202 53.21 34.39 -1.79
CA ALA A 202 54.20 33.57 -2.48
C ALA A 202 54.62 34.25 -3.79
N ALA A 203 55.87 34.01 -4.21
CA ALA A 203 56.34 34.31 -5.56
C ALA A 203 57.19 33.15 -6.06
N PHE A 204 56.94 32.68 -7.27
CA PHE A 204 57.68 31.57 -7.85
C PHE A 204 57.86 31.74 -9.36
N THR A 205 58.91 31.10 -9.86
CA THR A 205 59.25 31.07 -11.29
C THR A 205 58.25 30.21 -12.04
N ALA A 206 57.83 30.70 -13.20
CA ALA A 206 56.92 30.04 -14.13
C ALA A 206 57.51 30.05 -15.54
N THR A 207 56.94 29.24 -16.40
CA THR A 207 57.15 29.23 -17.86
C THR A 207 56.95 30.63 -18.44
N LYS A 208 57.81 31.03 -19.39
CA LYS A 208 57.65 32.28 -20.15
C LYS A 208 56.63 32.07 -21.26
N ASN A 209 55.93 33.14 -21.65
CA ASN A 209 54.93 33.16 -22.73
C ASN A 209 53.73 32.20 -22.55
N GLY A 210 53.41 31.79 -21.33
CA GLY A 210 52.19 31.03 -21.04
C GLY A 210 50.93 31.90 -21.03
N LEU A 211 49.79 31.27 -20.75
CA LEU A 211 48.48 31.89 -20.65
C LEU A 211 47.81 31.55 -19.32
N LEU A 212 47.44 32.57 -18.55
CA LEU A 212 46.68 32.45 -17.32
C LEU A 212 45.19 32.44 -17.69
N LEU A 213 44.58 31.27 -17.58
CA LEU A 213 43.15 31.08 -17.82
C LEU A 213 42.38 31.37 -16.53
N TYR A 214 41.51 32.37 -16.59
CA TYR A 214 40.69 32.79 -15.47
C TYR A 214 39.20 32.52 -15.73
N ASN A 215 38.56 31.72 -14.88
CA ASN A 215 37.16 31.37 -15.00
C ASN A 215 36.34 31.93 -13.83
N THR A 216 35.42 32.84 -14.14
CA THR A 216 34.54 33.51 -13.17
C THR A 216 33.12 32.94 -13.14
N CYS A 217 32.80 32.00 -14.04
CA CYS A 217 31.44 31.51 -14.26
C CYS A 217 31.32 30.04 -13.83
N GLY A 218 30.33 29.74 -12.98
CA GLY A 218 29.89 28.37 -12.74
C GLY A 218 29.10 27.79 -13.92
N LEU A 219 28.45 26.63 -13.74
CA LEU A 219 27.59 26.05 -14.78
C LEU A 219 26.41 26.98 -15.10
N VAL A 220 26.27 27.38 -16.36
CA VAL A 220 25.16 28.19 -16.89
C VAL A 220 24.03 27.25 -17.33
N GLY A 221 22.78 27.51 -16.94
CA GLY A 221 21.60 26.71 -17.36
C GLY A 221 21.23 25.51 -16.47
N ALA A 222 21.97 25.24 -15.39
CA ALA A 222 21.76 24.10 -14.50
C ALA A 222 20.64 24.35 -13.45
N VAL A 223 19.38 24.45 -13.88
CA VAL A 223 18.24 24.68 -12.96
C VAL A 223 17.51 23.38 -12.57
N LYS A 224 17.68 22.28 -13.32
CA LYS A 224 16.87 21.06 -13.09
C LYS A 224 17.55 19.96 -12.26
N ASN A 225 18.86 19.72 -12.40
CA ASN A 225 19.53 18.58 -11.73
C ASN A 225 20.70 18.97 -10.81
N TYR A 226 21.00 20.26 -10.65
CA TYR A 226 21.98 20.69 -9.65
C TYR A 226 21.26 20.85 -8.31
N THR A 227 21.65 20.04 -7.32
CA THR A 227 21.13 20.16 -5.97
C THR A 227 21.43 21.57 -5.45
N TYR A 228 20.39 22.36 -5.16
CA TYR A 228 20.41 23.71 -4.55
C TYR A 228 21.24 23.80 -3.25
N LYS A 229 21.81 22.69 -2.80
CA LYS A 229 22.61 22.57 -1.60
C LYS A 229 24.06 23.05 -1.76
N LYS A 230 24.67 23.21 -2.96
CA LYS A 230 26.10 23.58 -3.14
C LYS A 230 26.30 24.92 -3.88
N ILE A 231 27.35 25.69 -3.55
CA ILE A 231 27.71 26.91 -4.31
C ILE A 231 28.12 26.56 -5.75
N ASN A 232 27.58 27.29 -6.72
CA ASN A 232 27.98 27.24 -8.14
C ASN A 232 29.31 27.97 -8.40
N LEU A 233 30.42 27.39 -7.91
CA LEU A 233 31.78 27.83 -8.24
C LEU A 233 32.38 26.96 -9.35
N PRO A 234 33.19 27.54 -10.27
CA PRO A 234 33.92 26.76 -11.26
C PRO A 234 34.89 25.81 -10.57
N GLU A 235 35.01 24.59 -11.11
CA GLU A 235 35.91 23.56 -10.58
C GLU A 235 37.39 23.97 -10.70
N PHE A 236 37.70 24.74 -11.74
CA PHE A 236 39.00 25.36 -11.96
C PHE A 236 38.82 26.88 -12.03
N GLN A 237 39.03 27.58 -10.90
CA GLN A 237 38.94 29.04 -10.84
C GLN A 237 40.06 29.72 -11.64
N CYS A 238 41.27 29.14 -11.61
CA CYS A 238 42.45 29.67 -12.31
C CYS A 238 43.42 28.53 -12.65
N VAL A 239 43.95 28.53 -13.88
CA VAL A 239 44.94 27.55 -14.37
C VAL A 239 45.98 28.28 -15.22
N LEU A 240 47.24 27.90 -15.09
CA LEU A 240 48.30 28.36 -16.00
C LEU A 240 48.44 27.33 -17.13
N MET A 241 48.32 27.78 -18.37
CA MET A 241 48.61 27.01 -19.57
C MET A 241 50.01 27.37 -20.07
N ASP A 242 50.88 26.37 -20.14
CA ASP A 242 52.21 26.50 -20.71
C ASP A 242 52.15 26.57 -22.25
N PRO A 243 53.21 27.09 -22.92
CA PRO A 243 53.24 27.14 -24.39
C PRO A 243 53.14 25.78 -25.09
N ASP A 244 53.42 24.69 -24.39
CA ASP A 244 53.30 23.30 -24.85
C ASP A 244 51.88 22.72 -24.64
N GLY A 245 50.96 23.50 -24.07
CA GLY A 245 49.60 23.08 -23.76
C GLY A 245 49.43 22.44 -22.37
N THR A 246 50.49 22.32 -21.56
CA THR A 246 50.41 21.76 -20.21
C THR A 246 49.61 22.67 -19.27
N LEU A 247 48.64 22.10 -18.56
CA LEU A 247 47.80 22.83 -17.59
C LEU A 247 48.30 22.64 -16.15
N LYS A 248 48.64 23.74 -15.47
CA LYS A 248 49.11 23.78 -14.09
C LYS A 248 48.07 24.44 -13.18
N LYS A 249 47.56 23.68 -12.21
CA LYS A 249 46.58 24.16 -11.20
C LYS A 249 47.29 24.79 -10.00
N PHE A 250 46.72 25.88 -9.49
CA PHE A 250 47.15 26.48 -8.23
C PHE A 250 46.49 25.76 -7.05
N ASN A 251 47.28 25.21 -6.13
CA ASN A 251 46.81 24.69 -4.84
C ASN A 251 47.29 25.62 -3.72
N ILE A 252 46.40 26.44 -3.18
CA ILE A 252 46.72 27.41 -2.13
C ILE A 252 45.96 26.97 -0.86
N PRO A 253 46.66 26.49 0.18
CA PRO A 253 46.02 26.15 1.45
C PRO A 253 45.38 27.35 2.15
N PHE A 254 44.21 27.16 2.78
CA PHE A 254 43.48 28.23 3.46
C PHE A 254 44.27 28.85 4.63
N PHE A 255 45.14 28.10 5.30
CA PHE A 255 45.93 28.60 6.44
C PHE A 255 46.87 29.75 6.07
N TYR A 256 47.26 29.91 4.80
CA TYR A 256 48.01 31.10 4.34
C TYR A 256 47.20 32.40 4.46
N ALA A 257 45.90 32.31 4.77
CA ALA A 257 45.02 33.43 5.07
C ALA A 257 44.83 33.72 6.57
N LEU A 258 45.33 32.87 7.48
CA LEU A 258 45.10 32.95 8.93
C LEU A 258 46.34 33.42 9.71
N GLU A 259 46.13 34.10 10.84
CA GLU A 259 47.14 34.40 11.88
C GLU A 259 46.68 33.75 13.21
N GLY A 260 47.59 33.17 14.01
CA GLY A 260 47.27 32.65 15.37
C GLY A 260 46.62 31.25 15.46
N GLU A 261 45.91 30.96 16.56
CA GLU A 261 45.35 29.65 17.00
C GLU A 261 44.56 28.86 15.94
N TYR A 262 43.91 29.53 14.98
CA TYR A 262 43.24 28.90 13.83
C TYR A 262 44.21 28.15 12.88
N SER A 263 45.52 28.34 13.05
CA SER A 263 46.56 27.54 12.42
C SER A 263 46.55 26.08 12.88
N GLN A 264 46.21 25.78 14.14
CA GLN A 264 46.38 24.43 14.68
C GLN A 264 45.30 23.46 14.15
N ARG A 265 44.02 23.84 14.22
CA ARG A 265 42.92 23.06 13.64
C ARG A 265 43.13 22.82 12.13
N SER A 266 43.64 23.82 11.42
CA SER A 266 43.94 23.71 9.99
C SER A 266 45.12 22.77 9.69
N LYS A 267 46.12 22.71 10.59
CA LYS A 267 47.23 21.73 10.51
C LYS A 267 46.73 20.31 10.71
N ASP A 268 45.92 20.09 11.74
CA ASP A 268 45.37 18.77 12.07
C ASP A 268 44.42 18.25 10.95
N LEU A 269 43.65 19.14 10.30
CA LEU A 269 42.88 18.79 9.10
C LEU A 269 43.76 18.33 7.93
N HIS A 270 44.95 18.88 7.79
CA HIS A 270 45.92 18.44 6.79
C HIS A 270 46.50 17.06 7.15
N VAL A 271 46.86 16.85 8.42
CA VAL A 271 47.32 15.55 8.92
C VAL A 271 46.28 14.46 8.66
N LEU A 272 44.99 14.73 8.92
CA LEU A 272 43.91 13.80 8.59
C LEU A 272 43.75 13.53 7.08
N ARG A 273 43.98 14.54 6.23
CA ARG A 273 43.95 14.38 4.78
C ARG A 273 45.10 13.50 4.29
N ASP A 274 46.31 13.73 4.80
CA ASP A 274 47.49 12.93 4.48
C ASP A 274 47.29 11.49 4.95
N LEU A 275 46.79 11.31 6.17
CA LEU A 275 46.44 10.00 6.72
C LEU A 275 45.41 9.28 5.84
N ARG A 276 44.38 9.97 5.35
CA ARG A 276 43.37 9.40 4.42
C ARG A 276 43.97 8.95 3.10
N VAL A 277 44.97 9.67 2.57
CA VAL A 277 45.69 9.28 1.35
C VAL A 277 46.57 8.06 1.61
N TYR A 278 47.23 8.02 2.77
CA TYR A 278 48.05 6.89 3.20
C TYR A 278 47.22 5.61 3.35
N LEU A 279 46.07 5.69 4.04
CA LEU A 279 45.13 4.58 4.24
C LEU A 279 44.52 4.03 2.92
N ARG A 280 44.63 4.74 1.78
CA ARG A 280 44.15 4.23 0.48
C ARG A 280 45.24 3.58 -0.36
N LYS A 281 46.51 3.83 -0.06
CA LYS A 281 47.66 3.44 -0.89
C LYS A 281 48.46 2.29 -0.29
N SER A 282 48.43 2.12 1.03
CA SER A 282 49.25 1.14 1.74
C SER A 282 48.46 -0.13 2.05
N PRO A 283 49.08 -1.33 1.99
CA PRO A 283 48.49 -2.56 2.50
C PRO A 283 48.34 -2.44 4.03
N MET A 284 47.11 -2.61 4.52
CA MET A 284 46.78 -2.66 5.94
C MET A 284 47.51 -3.87 6.57
N ASP A 285 48.17 -3.69 7.72
CA ASP A 285 48.85 -4.73 8.53
C ASP A 285 50.36 -4.95 8.34
N SER A 286 51.11 -4.05 7.69
CA SER A 286 52.59 -4.03 7.82
C SER A 286 53.05 -3.30 9.09
N GLU A 287 54.17 -3.70 9.71
CA GLU A 287 54.71 -3.00 10.90
C GLU A 287 54.99 -1.52 10.59
N ASP A 288 55.58 -1.23 9.43
CA ASP A 288 55.80 0.14 8.92
C ASP A 288 54.49 0.95 8.82
N PHE A 289 53.38 0.29 8.51
CA PHE A 289 52.07 0.92 8.42
C PHE A 289 51.51 1.31 9.78
N VAL A 290 51.68 0.46 10.80
CA VAL A 290 51.22 0.74 12.17
C VAL A 290 52.04 1.86 12.79
N GLU A 291 53.36 1.88 12.58
CA GLU A 291 54.23 2.95 13.10
C GLU A 291 53.89 4.32 12.50
N GLU A 292 53.73 4.42 11.18
CA GLU A 292 53.40 5.70 10.53
C GLU A 292 51.97 6.14 10.87
N LEU A 293 51.02 5.21 11.03
CA LEU A 293 49.67 5.49 11.54
C LEU A 293 49.72 6.09 12.95
N ILE A 294 50.43 5.46 13.88
CA ILE A 294 50.60 5.92 15.28
C ILE A 294 51.23 7.33 15.30
N LYS A 295 52.26 7.55 14.49
CA LYS A 295 52.91 8.85 14.37
C LYS A 295 51.95 9.94 13.88
N LYS A 296 51.12 9.65 12.88
CA LYS A 296 50.12 10.61 12.36
C LYS A 296 48.98 10.87 13.35
N VAL A 297 48.56 9.86 14.12
CA VAL A 297 47.52 10.01 15.17
C VAL A 297 48.04 10.88 16.32
N THR A 298 49.30 10.72 16.73
CA THR A 298 49.92 11.51 17.80
C THR A 298 50.23 12.97 17.42
N GLU A 299 50.34 13.28 16.12
CA GLU A 299 50.47 14.66 15.62
C GLU A 299 49.20 15.52 15.84
N LEU A 300 48.02 14.90 16.05
CA LEU A 300 46.74 15.59 16.20
C LEU A 300 46.60 16.25 17.58
N LYS A 301 46.31 17.56 17.61
CA LYS A 301 46.12 18.32 18.87
C LYS A 301 44.67 18.70 19.14
N THR A 302 43.85 18.90 18.11
CA THR A 302 42.47 19.35 18.22
C THR A 302 41.54 18.21 18.64
N LEU A 303 40.84 18.37 19.76
CA LEU A 303 39.94 17.36 20.34
C LEU A 303 38.93 16.77 19.35
N ASP A 304 38.16 17.61 18.64
CA ASP A 304 37.18 17.14 17.63
C ASP A 304 37.81 16.26 16.54
N LEU A 305 39.06 16.58 16.17
CA LEU A 305 39.77 15.89 15.10
C LEU A 305 40.39 14.57 15.58
N LYS A 306 40.73 14.46 16.88
CA LYS A 306 41.07 13.18 17.53
C LYS A 306 39.87 12.22 17.49
N LYS A 307 38.67 12.66 17.88
CA LYS A 307 37.41 11.88 17.75
C LYS A 307 37.13 11.52 16.29
N HIS A 308 37.23 12.48 15.38
CA HIS A 308 37.02 12.25 13.95
C HIS A 308 38.00 11.23 13.35
N CYS A 309 39.24 11.20 13.83
CA CYS A 309 40.23 10.22 13.42
C CYS A 309 39.76 8.80 13.74
N LEU A 310 39.41 8.52 15.00
CA LEU A 310 38.92 7.20 15.41
C LEU A 310 37.63 6.81 14.69
N ASP A 311 36.67 7.72 14.56
CA ASP A 311 35.43 7.47 13.82
C ASP A 311 35.70 7.11 12.35
N MET A 312 36.69 7.79 11.74
CA MET A 312 37.14 7.47 10.38
C MET A 312 37.79 6.08 10.30
N LEU A 313 38.68 5.74 11.24
CA LEU A 313 39.37 4.44 11.26
C LEU A 313 38.37 3.29 11.39
N VAL A 314 37.39 3.41 12.28
CA VAL A 314 36.36 2.38 12.53
C VAL A 314 35.33 2.28 11.40
N ARG A 315 34.81 3.42 10.92
CA ARG A 315 33.65 3.40 9.99
C ARG A 315 34.03 3.34 8.52
N LYS A 316 35.21 3.83 8.13
CA LYS A 316 35.59 3.95 6.71
C LYS A 316 36.67 2.98 6.26
N TYR A 317 37.44 2.42 7.18
CA TYR A 317 38.57 1.54 6.87
C TYR A 317 38.44 0.22 7.63
N GLU A 318 39.04 -0.85 7.09
CA GLU A 318 39.01 -2.18 7.70
C GLU A 318 40.26 -2.37 8.56
N ILE A 319 40.27 -1.70 9.71
CA ILE A 319 41.41 -1.72 10.62
C ILE A 319 41.17 -2.73 11.74
N SER A 320 42.20 -3.50 12.08
CA SER A 320 42.16 -4.48 13.18
C SER A 320 41.75 -3.84 14.52
N PRO A 321 40.90 -4.50 15.34
CA PRO A 321 40.56 -4.04 16.69
C PRO A 321 41.78 -3.68 17.53
N LYS A 322 42.87 -4.45 17.41
CA LYS A 322 44.13 -4.21 18.14
C LYS A 322 44.76 -2.85 17.80
N ILE A 323 44.75 -2.46 16.52
CA ILE A 323 45.29 -1.17 16.05
C ILE A 323 44.40 -0.03 16.52
N VAL A 324 43.07 -0.19 16.47
CA VAL A 324 42.11 0.81 16.99
C VAL A 324 42.34 1.04 18.47
N MET A 325 42.52 -0.02 19.25
CA MET A 325 42.78 0.08 20.69
C MET A 325 44.13 0.74 21.01
N THR A 326 45.15 0.48 20.21
CA THR A 326 46.46 1.17 20.33
C THR A 326 46.33 2.67 20.03
N CYS A 327 45.56 3.05 19.01
CA CYS A 327 45.31 4.46 18.72
C CYS A 327 44.47 5.12 19.83
N LEU A 328 43.48 4.39 20.36
CA LEU A 328 42.59 4.87 21.41
C LEU A 328 43.34 5.12 22.72
N SER A 329 44.25 4.22 23.12
CA SER A 329 45.05 4.38 24.35
C SER A 329 45.96 5.61 24.29
N LEU A 330 46.62 5.84 23.14
CA LEU A 330 47.45 7.03 22.91
C LEU A 330 46.63 8.31 22.98
N LEU A 331 45.45 8.31 22.37
CA LEU A 331 44.55 9.46 22.39
C LEU A 331 43.99 9.71 23.79
N TRP A 332 43.66 8.67 24.55
CA TRP A 332 43.21 8.75 25.95
C TRP A 332 44.26 9.43 26.84
N VAL A 333 45.52 8.96 26.79
CA VAL A 333 46.63 9.57 27.55
C VAL A 333 46.83 11.04 27.16
N SER A 334 46.68 11.38 25.88
CA SER A 334 46.85 12.75 25.40
C SER A 334 45.83 13.75 25.94
N ILE A 335 44.68 13.29 26.45
CA ILE A 335 43.57 14.13 26.95
C ILE A 335 43.33 13.97 28.45
N GLU A 336 44.15 13.16 29.12
CA GLU A 336 43.99 12.82 30.55
C GLU A 336 44.17 14.06 31.44
N ASN A 337 45.14 14.92 31.09
CA ASN A 337 45.54 16.10 31.85
C ASN A 337 44.92 17.43 31.35
N GLU A 338 43.97 17.40 30.41
CA GLU A 338 43.31 18.61 29.89
C GLU A 338 42.14 19.06 30.80
N GLU A 339 41.87 20.37 30.87
CA GLU A 339 40.78 20.93 31.67
C GLU A 339 39.40 20.39 31.21
N LEU A 340 38.56 20.02 32.20
CA LEU A 340 37.23 19.47 31.96
C LEU A 340 36.31 20.52 31.33
N THR A 341 36.09 20.38 30.02
CA THR A 341 35.09 21.12 29.25
C THR A 341 33.97 20.17 28.80
N ASP A 342 32.76 20.69 28.54
CA ASP A 342 31.62 19.88 28.07
C ASP A 342 31.96 19.05 26.82
N GLN A 343 32.77 19.62 25.93
CA GLN A 343 33.26 18.94 24.71
C GLN A 343 34.22 17.80 25.04
N LEU A 344 35.11 17.98 26.02
CA LEU A 344 36.04 16.95 26.46
C LEU A 344 35.30 15.76 27.10
N ILE A 345 34.25 16.01 27.88
CA ILE A 345 33.41 14.97 28.50
C ILE A 345 32.71 14.13 27.42
N GLU A 346 32.13 14.78 26.40
CA GLU A 346 31.48 14.07 25.29
C GLU A 346 32.45 13.16 24.53
N ILE A 347 33.68 13.64 24.31
CA ILE A 347 34.73 12.86 23.61
C ILE A 347 35.26 11.72 24.50
N LYS A 348 35.46 11.96 25.80
CA LYS A 348 35.86 10.91 26.76
C LYS A 348 34.80 9.81 26.86
N ASN A 349 33.51 10.17 26.86
CA ASN A 349 32.43 9.19 26.83
C ASN A 349 32.44 8.34 25.55
N TYR A 350 32.63 8.96 24.39
CA TYR A 350 32.77 8.24 23.12
C TYR A 350 33.97 7.28 23.13
N PHE A 351 35.13 7.72 23.65
CA PHE A 351 36.32 6.87 23.78
C PHE A 351 36.10 5.69 24.73
N ALA A 352 35.48 5.94 25.88
CA ALA A 352 35.12 4.90 26.84
C ALA A 352 34.17 3.86 26.22
N ASN A 353 33.09 4.31 25.56
CA ASN A 353 32.13 3.42 24.91
C ASN A 353 32.77 2.60 23.78
N LEU A 354 33.67 3.20 22.99
CA LEU A 354 34.41 2.50 21.94
C LEU A 354 35.35 1.43 22.50
N ALA A 355 36.05 1.73 23.61
CA ALA A 355 36.93 0.77 24.28
C ALA A 355 36.15 -0.46 24.76
N LEU A 356 35.04 -0.24 25.48
CA LEU A 356 34.22 -1.29 26.06
C LEU A 356 33.46 -2.11 25.01
N ALA A 357 32.96 -1.49 23.94
CA ALA A 357 32.36 -2.22 22.83
C ALA A 357 33.38 -3.10 22.08
N THR A 358 34.62 -2.60 21.94
CA THR A 358 35.71 -3.39 21.35
C THR A 358 36.16 -4.52 22.27
N LEU A 359 36.16 -4.29 23.59
CA LEU A 359 36.44 -5.32 24.60
C LEU A 359 35.44 -6.47 24.48
N PHE A 360 34.14 -6.15 24.41
CA PHE A 360 33.07 -7.14 24.24
C PHE A 360 33.27 -7.95 22.96
N PHE A 361 33.54 -7.29 21.82
CA PHE A 361 33.80 -7.98 20.55
C PHE A 361 34.96 -8.98 20.64
N ARG A 362 36.06 -8.60 21.31
CA ARG A 362 37.26 -9.45 21.45
C ARG A 362 37.03 -10.62 22.41
N HIS A 363 36.36 -10.40 23.54
CA HIS A 363 35.94 -11.49 24.43
C HIS A 363 35.05 -12.48 23.70
N MET A 364 34.09 -11.98 22.95
CA MET A 364 33.17 -12.82 22.20
C MET A 364 33.90 -13.69 21.17
N ASN A 365 34.93 -13.18 20.51
CA ASN A 365 35.71 -13.95 19.54
C ASN A 365 36.85 -14.78 20.16
N GLY A 366 36.97 -14.83 21.49
CA GLY A 366 38.03 -15.56 22.19
C GLY A 366 39.43 -14.99 21.96
N GLU A 367 39.54 -13.70 21.63
CA GLU A 367 40.83 -13.03 21.46
C GLU A 367 41.46 -12.70 22.82
N ASN A 368 42.80 -12.74 22.91
CA ASN A 368 43.52 -12.25 24.09
C ASN A 368 43.23 -10.75 24.29
N VAL A 369 42.92 -10.31 25.52
CA VAL A 369 42.56 -8.92 25.86
C VAL A 369 43.58 -8.24 26.79
N ASP A 370 44.72 -8.87 27.08
CA ASP A 370 45.73 -8.37 28.01
C ASP A 370 46.27 -6.99 27.58
N ASP A 371 46.34 -6.75 26.27
CA ASP A 371 46.76 -5.49 25.68
C ASP A 371 45.80 -4.32 25.96
N MET A 372 44.57 -4.60 26.38
CA MET A 372 43.55 -3.59 26.70
C MET A 372 43.44 -3.29 28.20
N ARG A 373 44.06 -4.10 29.07
CA ARG A 373 43.86 -4.06 30.53
C ARG A 373 44.08 -2.67 31.13
N ASP A 374 45.19 -2.01 30.80
CA ASP A 374 45.53 -0.68 31.33
C ASP A 374 44.50 0.40 30.93
N LEU A 375 44.10 0.41 29.65
CA LEU A 375 43.10 1.36 29.17
C LEU A 375 41.71 1.08 29.78
N VAL A 376 41.34 -0.20 29.89
CA VAL A 376 40.06 -0.62 30.47
C VAL A 376 39.96 -0.23 31.94
N THR A 377 41.03 -0.42 32.73
CA THR A 377 41.12 0.06 34.13
C THR A 377 40.90 1.57 34.24
N LYS A 378 41.52 2.36 33.34
CA LYS A 378 41.34 3.83 33.28
C LYS A 378 39.92 4.23 32.85
N VAL A 379 39.29 3.46 31.97
CA VAL A 379 37.91 3.69 31.54
C VAL A 379 36.93 3.35 32.65
N HIS A 380 37.15 2.26 33.39
CA HIS A 380 36.33 1.88 34.54
C HIS A 380 36.39 2.91 35.66
N SER A 381 37.58 3.44 35.97
CA SER A 381 37.73 4.49 36.97
C SER A 381 37.04 5.78 36.53
N TYR A 382 37.12 6.15 35.25
CA TYR A 382 36.42 7.31 34.69
C TYR A 382 34.89 7.18 34.75
N LYS A 383 34.36 5.98 34.47
CA LYS A 383 32.91 5.71 34.51
C LYS A 383 32.38 5.34 35.91
N ASN A 384 33.23 5.32 36.94
CA ASN A 384 32.88 4.84 38.29
C ASN A 384 32.25 3.42 38.31
N LEU A 385 32.74 2.53 37.44
CA LEU A 385 32.22 1.16 37.33
C LEU A 385 32.77 0.21 38.40
N TYR A 386 33.69 0.69 39.25
CA TYR A 386 34.10 -0.02 40.46
C TYR A 386 33.03 0.18 41.53
N THR A 387 32.05 -0.71 41.56
CA THR A 387 31.37 -1.05 42.81
C THR A 387 32.42 -1.57 43.78
N GLU A 388 32.30 -1.22 45.06
CA GLU A 388 33.09 -1.74 46.17
C GLU A 388 33.02 -3.28 46.21
N VAL A 389 33.84 -3.95 45.40
CA VAL A 389 34.27 -5.31 45.70
C VAL A 389 35.48 -5.12 46.60
N SER A 390 35.19 -4.96 47.89
CA SER A 390 36.14 -5.20 48.95
C SER A 390 36.92 -6.48 48.62
N GLU A 391 38.22 -6.45 48.84
CA GLU A 391 39.15 -7.58 48.72
C GLU A 391 38.82 -8.77 49.67
N GLU A 392 37.57 -8.91 50.13
CA GLU A 392 37.09 -9.98 51.00
C GLU A 392 36.56 -11.19 50.22
N THR A 393 36.23 -11.07 48.92
CA THR A 393 35.61 -12.19 48.17
C THR A 393 36.57 -13.13 47.42
N GLU A 394 37.89 -12.91 47.48
CA GLU A 394 38.87 -13.93 47.04
C GLU A 394 39.22 -14.93 48.15
N ALA A 395 38.91 -14.62 49.42
CA ALA A 395 39.08 -15.55 50.53
C ALA A 395 37.84 -16.45 50.76
N GLU A 396 36.64 -16.01 50.40
CA GLU A 396 35.40 -16.82 50.56
C GLU A 396 35.06 -17.71 49.36
N LYS A 397 35.74 -17.56 48.20
CA LYS A 397 35.63 -18.51 47.09
C LYS A 397 36.39 -19.83 47.30
N ALA A 398 37.06 -19.98 48.44
CA ALA A 398 37.69 -21.24 48.86
C ALA A 398 36.79 -22.10 49.77
N GLU A 399 35.60 -21.62 50.14
CA GLU A 399 34.55 -22.40 50.80
C GLU A 399 33.23 -22.26 50.01
N ILE A 400 33.26 -22.59 48.72
CA ILE A 400 32.04 -23.04 48.07
C ILE A 400 31.81 -24.46 48.60
N ASP A 401 30.90 -24.56 49.56
CA ASP A 401 30.30 -25.80 50.03
C ASP A 401 30.04 -26.72 48.83
N GLU A 402 30.70 -27.88 48.79
CA GLU A 402 30.59 -28.93 47.75
C GLU A 402 29.16 -29.50 47.60
N ASN A 403 28.16 -28.88 48.24
CA ASN A 403 26.75 -29.28 48.28
C ASN A 403 25.77 -28.32 47.59
N THR A 404 26.20 -27.27 46.89
CA THR A 404 25.27 -26.52 46.02
C THR A 404 25.08 -27.24 44.70
N GLU A 405 23.96 -27.95 44.55
CA GLU A 405 23.55 -28.59 43.30
C GLU A 405 23.68 -27.60 42.13
N THR A 406 24.42 -27.99 41.08
CA THR A 406 24.43 -27.24 39.81
C THR A 406 23.00 -27.04 39.33
N PRO A 407 22.56 -25.82 39.01
CA PRO A 407 21.18 -25.58 38.57
C PRO A 407 20.90 -26.40 37.31
N CYS A 408 19.84 -27.21 37.37
CA CYS A 408 19.40 -28.01 36.24
C CYS A 408 18.83 -27.09 35.14
N PHE A 409 19.44 -27.09 33.95
CA PHE A 409 19.05 -26.23 32.83
C PHE A 409 18.11 -26.94 31.84
N GLU A 410 17.12 -27.66 32.35
CA GLU A 410 16.16 -28.42 31.56
C GLU A 410 14.83 -27.65 31.39
N LEU A 411 14.11 -27.93 30.31
CA LEU A 411 12.75 -27.45 30.13
C LEU A 411 11.81 -28.18 31.11
N LEU A 412 10.73 -27.52 31.54
CA LEU A 412 9.73 -28.17 32.38
C LEU A 412 9.04 -29.30 31.60
N GLU A 413 8.74 -30.43 32.25
CA GLU A 413 8.15 -31.63 31.61
C GLU A 413 6.86 -31.30 30.83
N ASP A 414 5.96 -30.51 31.41
CA ASP A 414 4.71 -30.08 30.77
C ASP A 414 4.99 -29.23 29.51
N ASP A 415 5.94 -28.29 29.60
CA ASP A 415 6.32 -27.41 28.49
C ASP A 415 7.02 -28.23 27.38
N ASN A 416 7.77 -29.28 27.74
CA ASN A 416 8.40 -30.19 26.79
C ASN A 416 7.37 -31.02 26.01
N CYS A 417 6.35 -31.55 26.69
CA CYS A 417 5.25 -32.26 26.04
C CYS A 417 4.52 -31.38 25.00
N ILE A 418 4.25 -30.12 25.35
CA ILE A 418 3.62 -29.15 24.45
C ILE A 418 4.51 -28.89 23.23
N LEU A 419 5.80 -28.68 23.46
CA LEU A 419 6.76 -28.41 22.39
C LEU A 419 6.91 -29.60 21.42
N GLU A 420 7.04 -30.83 21.94
CA GLU A 420 7.11 -32.04 21.11
C GLU A 420 5.86 -32.21 20.23
N ARG A 421 4.68 -31.97 20.81
CA ARG A 421 3.41 -31.98 20.08
C ARG A 421 3.41 -30.97 18.92
N LEU A 422 3.81 -29.73 19.16
CA LEU A 422 3.84 -28.70 18.10
C LEU A 422 4.90 -28.98 17.03
N LEU A 423 6.07 -29.47 17.42
CA LEU A 423 7.14 -29.83 16.47
C LEU A 423 6.76 -31.03 15.61
N SER A 424 6.01 -32.00 16.15
CA SER A 424 5.47 -33.12 15.36
C SER A 424 4.41 -32.65 14.36
N LEU A 425 3.48 -31.78 14.77
CA LEU A 425 2.50 -31.14 13.88
C LEU A 425 3.18 -30.34 12.75
N ALA A 426 4.20 -29.54 13.08
CA ALA A 426 4.96 -28.78 12.09
C ALA A 426 5.69 -29.67 11.08
N LYS A 427 6.20 -30.84 11.52
CA LYS A 427 6.82 -31.84 10.63
C LYS A 427 5.78 -32.47 9.69
N GLU A 428 4.61 -32.82 10.20
CA GLU A 428 3.54 -33.46 9.42
C GLU A 428 3.06 -32.58 8.25
N ILE A 429 2.92 -31.27 8.47
CA ILE A 429 2.49 -30.30 7.44
C ILE A 429 3.62 -29.92 6.46
N ASN A 430 4.84 -30.47 6.62
CA ASN A 430 6.04 -30.02 5.93
C ASN A 430 6.21 -28.50 6.04
N TYR A 431 6.15 -27.98 7.27
CA TYR A 431 6.32 -26.56 7.55
C TYR A 431 7.66 -26.06 6.96
N LYS A 432 7.58 -25.47 5.75
CA LYS A 432 8.70 -24.88 5.02
C LYS A 432 8.51 -23.38 5.11
N GLU A 433 9.24 -22.76 6.03
CA GLU A 433 9.23 -21.30 6.14
C GLU A 433 9.64 -20.67 4.82
N GLN A 434 8.88 -19.66 4.41
CA GLN A 434 9.28 -18.76 3.35
C GLN A 434 10.30 -17.75 3.86
N HIS A 435 11.49 -18.25 4.22
CA HIS A 435 12.69 -17.43 4.18
C HIS A 435 13.49 -17.87 2.96
N ALA A 436 12.97 -17.53 1.77
CA ALA A 436 13.80 -17.38 0.58
C ALA A 436 14.71 -16.16 0.78
N ARG A 437 15.64 -16.24 1.74
CA ARG A 437 16.74 -15.30 1.83
C ARG A 437 17.72 -15.69 0.74
N VAL A 438 17.71 -14.89 -0.33
CA VAL A 438 18.83 -14.83 -1.25
C VAL A 438 20.02 -14.34 -0.44
N THR A 439 20.90 -15.25 -0.04
CA THR A 439 22.22 -14.90 0.47
C THR A 439 23.00 -14.28 -0.69
N PHE A 440 22.92 -12.96 -0.81
CA PHE A 440 23.88 -12.23 -1.62
C PHE A 440 25.26 -12.54 -1.06
N ALA A 441 26.22 -12.83 -1.94
CA ALA A 441 27.61 -13.08 -1.55
C ALA A 441 28.01 -12.05 -0.50
N VAL A 442 28.41 -12.54 0.68
CA VAL A 442 28.86 -11.74 1.82
C VAL A 442 29.79 -10.68 1.26
N ASN A 443 29.32 -9.42 1.22
CA ASN A 443 30.22 -8.33 0.90
C ASN A 443 31.32 -8.42 1.95
N ASN A 444 32.57 -8.50 1.51
CA ASN A 444 33.76 -8.51 2.36
C ASN A 444 33.84 -7.17 3.13
N THR A 445 32.95 -6.94 4.08
CA THR A 445 33.06 -5.94 5.12
C THR A 445 33.53 -6.66 6.38
N SER A 446 34.58 -6.16 7.02
CA SER A 446 35.09 -6.76 8.26
C SER A 446 34.01 -6.82 9.36
N ALA A 447 33.87 -7.99 10.00
CA ALA A 447 32.85 -8.27 11.04
C ALA A 447 32.85 -7.23 12.20
N TYR A 448 34.02 -6.67 12.52
CA TYR A 448 34.19 -5.65 13.56
C TYR A 448 33.51 -4.31 13.22
N LYS A 449 33.59 -3.87 11.96
CA LYS A 449 32.97 -2.61 11.53
C LYS A 449 31.46 -2.69 11.56
N GLU A 450 30.89 -3.80 11.09
CA GLU A 450 29.45 -4.05 11.14
C GLU A 450 28.95 -4.16 12.58
N PHE A 451 29.70 -4.86 13.44
CA PHE A 451 29.43 -4.96 14.88
C PHE A 451 29.32 -3.58 15.54
N LEU A 452 30.35 -2.73 15.43
CA LEU A 452 30.34 -1.39 16.05
C LEU A 452 29.30 -0.44 15.47
N SER A 453 28.87 -0.67 14.22
CA SER A 453 27.86 0.18 13.58
C SER A 453 26.50 0.12 14.29
N CYS A 454 26.21 -0.98 14.99
CA CYS A 454 24.93 -1.24 15.66
C CYS A 454 24.82 -0.58 17.05
N PHE A 455 25.92 -0.13 17.65
CA PHE A 455 25.92 0.47 19.00
C PHE A 455 25.94 2.00 18.96
N ASN A 456 25.26 2.62 19.93
CA ASN A 456 25.27 4.07 20.12
C ASN A 456 26.46 4.51 21.00
N LEU A 457 27.61 4.76 20.37
CA LEU A 457 28.83 5.17 21.07
C LEU A 457 28.79 6.63 21.58
N ASP A 458 27.89 7.45 21.05
CA ASP A 458 27.77 8.87 21.40
C ASP A 458 26.79 9.12 22.57
N SER A 459 26.15 8.07 23.11
CA SER A 459 25.17 8.23 24.20
C SER A 459 25.83 8.67 25.51
N LYS A 460 25.08 9.44 26.30
CA LYS A 460 25.40 9.77 27.70
C LYS A 460 24.81 8.75 28.69
N ASP A 461 24.25 7.65 28.17
CA ASP A 461 23.59 6.64 28.99
C ASP A 461 24.61 5.89 29.84
N GLU A 462 24.18 5.40 31.01
CA GLU A 462 25.06 4.66 31.93
C GLU A 462 25.61 3.38 31.28
N CYS A 463 24.79 2.68 30.48
CA CYS A 463 25.16 1.46 29.75
C CYS A 463 25.18 1.67 28.23
N ILE A 464 25.97 0.84 27.53
CA ILE A 464 26.02 0.84 26.07
C ILE A 464 24.77 0.15 25.51
N ARG A 465 24.07 0.83 24.59
CA ARG A 465 22.82 0.37 23.96
C ARG A 465 22.91 0.30 22.44
N LEU A 466 22.01 -0.47 21.83
CA LEU A 466 21.86 -0.55 20.37
C LEU A 466 21.22 0.72 19.80
N LYS A 467 21.52 1.05 18.54
CA LYS A 467 20.90 2.17 17.84
C LYS A 467 19.46 1.86 17.44
N SER A 468 18.58 2.84 17.59
CA SER A 468 17.17 2.73 17.22
C SER A 468 16.91 2.69 15.71
N GLU A 469 17.81 3.23 14.88
CA GLU A 469 17.65 3.31 13.41
C GLU A 469 18.37 2.19 12.63
N THR A 470 18.64 1.05 13.28
CA THR A 470 19.39 -0.05 12.66
C THR A 470 18.46 -0.89 11.77
N THR A 471 18.90 -1.27 10.57
CA THR A 471 18.09 -2.11 9.66
C THR A 471 17.93 -3.53 10.23
N THR A 472 16.79 -4.19 9.95
CA THR A 472 16.51 -5.56 10.40
C THR A 472 17.60 -6.54 9.99
N ASP A 473 18.16 -6.41 8.79
CA ASP A 473 19.20 -7.29 8.27
C ASP A 473 20.55 -7.12 9.00
N GLN A 474 20.91 -5.89 9.37
CA GLN A 474 22.11 -5.62 10.16
C GLN A 474 21.98 -6.19 11.58
N MET A 475 20.81 -6.03 12.19
CA MET A 475 20.52 -6.58 13.52
C MET A 475 20.52 -8.11 13.51
N ASN A 476 19.97 -8.74 12.46
CA ASN A 476 20.01 -10.20 12.29
C ASN A 476 21.46 -10.70 12.14
N THR A 477 22.29 -10.01 11.36
CA THR A 477 23.71 -10.35 11.19
C THR A 477 24.48 -10.21 12.50
N LEU A 478 24.22 -9.14 13.26
CA LEU A 478 24.80 -8.95 14.59
C LEU A 478 24.38 -10.07 15.55
N ALA A 479 23.09 -10.38 15.63
CA ALA A 479 22.57 -11.47 16.46
C ALA A 479 23.25 -12.81 16.11
N SER A 480 23.31 -13.17 14.83
CA SER A 480 23.96 -14.40 14.39
C SER A 480 25.45 -14.45 14.69
N SER A 481 26.19 -13.36 14.44
CA SER A 481 27.63 -13.34 14.76
C SER A 481 27.89 -13.45 16.26
N THR A 482 27.11 -12.73 17.08
CA THR A 482 27.26 -12.69 18.54
C THR A 482 26.93 -14.04 19.15
N PHE A 483 25.79 -14.65 18.80
CA PHE A 483 25.37 -15.91 19.41
C PHE A 483 26.09 -17.14 18.83
N LYS A 484 26.56 -17.09 17.58
CA LYS A 484 27.48 -18.11 17.08
C LYS A 484 28.78 -18.15 17.89
N SER A 485 29.21 -17.02 18.43
CA SER A 485 30.34 -16.91 19.34
C SER A 485 29.97 -17.30 20.78
N ILE A 486 28.84 -16.85 21.32
CA ILE A 486 28.37 -17.23 22.68
C ILE A 486 28.18 -18.74 22.81
N PHE A 487 27.49 -19.38 21.85
CA PHE A 487 27.25 -20.83 21.89
C PHE A 487 28.52 -21.68 21.68
N LYS A 488 29.65 -21.06 21.32
CA LYS A 488 30.97 -21.70 21.20
C LYS A 488 31.87 -21.47 22.42
N LEU A 489 31.45 -20.68 23.41
CA LEU A 489 32.22 -20.48 24.62
C LEU A 489 32.42 -21.83 25.33
N ASN A 490 33.66 -22.13 25.69
CA ASN A 490 33.99 -23.34 26.45
C ASN A 490 33.38 -23.31 27.86
N ASP A 491 33.18 -22.11 28.40
CA ASP A 491 32.58 -21.85 29.70
C ASP A 491 31.63 -20.64 29.62
N VAL A 492 30.32 -20.92 29.71
CA VAL A 492 29.25 -19.90 29.65
C VAL A 492 29.17 -19.10 30.95
N THR A 493 29.76 -19.57 32.06
CA THR A 493 29.74 -18.86 33.35
C THR A 493 30.49 -17.51 33.28
N LEU A 494 31.47 -17.40 32.38
CA LEU A 494 32.23 -16.17 32.15
C LEU A 494 31.39 -15.07 31.48
N LEU A 495 30.23 -15.39 30.91
CA LEU A 495 29.38 -14.44 30.20
C LEU A 495 28.92 -13.29 31.10
N SER A 496 28.52 -13.58 32.34
CA SER A 496 28.12 -12.54 33.30
C SER A 496 29.26 -11.58 33.60
N ASN A 497 30.49 -12.09 33.71
CA ASN A 497 31.68 -11.28 33.94
C ASN A 497 32.01 -10.41 32.73
N PHE A 498 31.97 -10.97 31.52
CA PHE A 498 32.24 -10.22 30.29
C PHE A 498 31.23 -9.08 30.08
N VAL A 499 29.94 -9.32 30.29
CA VAL A 499 28.90 -8.28 30.13
C VAL A 499 29.07 -7.17 31.17
N ARG A 500 29.41 -7.51 32.42
CA ARG A 500 29.65 -6.55 33.52
C ARG A 500 30.92 -5.73 33.27
N GLU A 501 32.01 -6.37 32.85
CA GLU A 501 33.28 -5.71 32.46
C GLU A 501 33.11 -4.81 31.22
N CYS A 502 32.22 -5.16 30.28
CA CYS A 502 31.97 -4.36 29.09
C CYS A 502 30.88 -3.29 29.28
N ASN A 503 30.20 -3.25 30.42
CA ASN A 503 29.12 -2.29 30.72
C ASN A 503 28.06 -2.19 29.60
N MET A 504 27.68 -3.36 29.07
CA MET A 504 26.62 -3.52 28.08
C MET A 504 25.28 -3.70 28.77
N ASP A 505 24.22 -3.09 28.24
CA ASP A 505 22.87 -3.30 28.77
C ASP A 505 22.42 -4.75 28.51
N PRO A 506 22.21 -5.60 29.54
CA PRO A 506 21.87 -7.00 29.34
C PRO A 506 20.54 -7.19 28.61
N LYS A 507 19.60 -6.22 28.70
CA LYS A 507 18.33 -6.25 27.94
C LYS A 507 18.58 -6.25 26.43
N GLU A 508 19.59 -5.51 25.96
CA GLU A 508 19.93 -5.45 24.54
C GLU A 508 20.54 -6.77 24.05
N ILE A 509 21.29 -7.47 24.91
CA ILE A 509 21.84 -8.79 24.59
C ILE A 509 20.73 -9.84 24.53
N VAL A 510 19.77 -9.80 25.46
CA VAL A 510 18.57 -10.68 25.43
C VAL A 510 17.73 -10.42 24.17
N LYS A 511 17.57 -9.16 23.74
CA LYS A 511 16.92 -8.84 22.46
C LYS A 511 17.65 -9.46 21.28
N LEU A 512 18.98 -9.36 21.22
CA LEU A 512 19.77 -10.02 20.18
C LEU A 512 19.63 -11.55 20.23
N LEU A 513 19.47 -12.14 21.41
CA LEU A 513 19.24 -13.58 21.57
C LEU A 513 17.89 -14.00 20.99
N ILE A 514 16.83 -13.27 21.35
CA ILE A 514 15.49 -13.46 20.77
C ILE A 514 15.58 -13.37 19.25
N MET A 515 16.22 -12.32 18.72
CA MET A 515 16.41 -12.16 17.28
C MET A 515 17.18 -13.32 16.65
N GLN A 516 18.20 -13.86 17.32
CA GLN A 516 18.92 -15.02 16.80
C GLN A 516 17.99 -16.23 16.70
N VAL A 517 17.23 -16.54 17.75
CA VAL A 517 16.27 -17.65 17.73
C VAL A 517 15.24 -17.45 16.63
N MET A 518 14.74 -16.23 16.44
CA MET A 518 13.83 -15.89 15.34
C MET A 518 14.40 -16.12 13.94
N ASN A 519 15.72 -16.18 13.77
CA ASN A 519 16.38 -16.39 12.48
C ASN A 519 16.87 -17.84 12.26
N MET A 520 16.87 -18.69 13.29
CA MET A 520 17.31 -20.09 13.17
C MET A 520 16.20 -20.96 12.58
N PRO A 521 16.46 -21.84 11.61
CA PRO A 521 15.43 -22.73 11.09
C PRO A 521 14.94 -23.68 12.18
N LEU A 522 13.64 -23.99 12.20
CA LEU A 522 13.02 -24.84 13.23
C LEU A 522 13.68 -26.23 13.36
N GLN A 523 14.28 -26.75 12.29
CA GLN A 523 14.99 -28.03 12.28
C GLN A 523 16.27 -28.01 13.12
N ASP A 524 16.89 -26.83 13.28
CA ASP A 524 18.12 -26.65 14.05
C ASP A 524 17.83 -26.42 15.54
N ILE A 525 16.56 -26.24 15.93
CA ILE A 525 16.15 -26.05 17.32
C ILE A 525 15.87 -27.42 17.95
N ASN A 526 16.88 -27.99 18.59
CA ASN A 526 16.79 -29.23 19.37
C ASN A 526 16.79 -28.94 20.89
N LEU A 527 16.52 -29.97 21.70
CA LEU A 527 16.51 -29.85 23.17
C LEU A 527 17.86 -29.34 23.71
N GLU A 528 18.98 -29.83 23.17
CA GLU A 528 20.33 -29.37 23.57
C GLU A 528 20.54 -27.85 23.37
N LEU A 529 19.98 -27.29 22.28
CA LEU A 529 20.05 -25.85 22.03
C LEU A 529 19.15 -25.07 23.00
N ILE A 530 18.01 -25.64 23.37
CA ILE A 530 17.08 -25.02 24.33
C ILE A 530 17.72 -25.02 25.73
N GLU A 531 18.37 -26.10 26.15
CA GLU A 531 19.12 -26.16 27.42
C GLU A 531 20.25 -25.12 27.43
N LYS A 532 21.02 -25.02 26.32
CA LYS A 532 22.03 -23.95 26.16
C LYS A 532 21.42 -22.55 26.16
N LEU A 533 20.22 -22.38 25.60
CA LEU A 533 19.48 -21.11 25.61
C LEU A 533 19.10 -20.73 27.04
N ILE A 534 18.59 -21.67 27.84
CA ILE A 534 18.26 -21.49 29.26
C ILE A 534 19.52 -21.12 30.04
N GLN A 535 20.63 -21.82 29.81
CA GLN A 535 21.92 -21.54 30.46
C GLN A 535 22.42 -20.11 30.14
N VAL A 536 22.40 -19.71 28.87
CA VAL A 536 22.81 -18.35 28.45
C VAL A 536 21.89 -17.28 29.04
N LEU A 537 20.57 -17.49 29.00
CA LEU A 537 19.59 -16.58 29.60
C LEU A 537 19.83 -16.45 31.11
N TYR A 538 20.05 -17.55 31.82
CA TYR A 538 20.33 -17.54 33.25
C TYR A 538 21.52 -16.64 33.60
N PHE A 539 22.67 -16.82 32.94
CA PHE A 539 23.86 -15.99 33.20
C PHE A 539 23.70 -14.53 32.78
N LEU A 540 22.91 -14.22 31.75
CA LEU A 540 22.61 -12.84 31.36
C LEU A 540 21.67 -12.15 32.36
N CYS A 541 20.64 -12.87 32.84
CA CYS A 541 19.66 -12.33 33.78
C CYS A 541 20.26 -12.16 35.19
N ASN A 542 21.20 -13.03 35.59
CA ASN A 542 21.86 -12.98 36.90
C ASN A 542 22.75 -11.73 37.14
N ILE A 543 22.84 -10.83 36.15
CA ILE A 543 23.59 -9.57 36.25
C ILE A 543 22.72 -8.46 36.87
N ILE A 544 21.40 -8.54 36.72
CA ILE A 544 20.46 -7.46 37.06
C ILE A 544 19.60 -7.88 38.25
N GLU A 545 19.56 -7.04 39.29
CA GLU A 545 18.72 -7.25 40.47
C GLU A 545 17.23 -7.27 40.13
N ASP A 546 16.75 -6.42 39.23
CA ASP A 546 15.35 -6.41 38.74
C ASP A 546 14.88 -7.74 38.12
N ALA A 547 15.81 -8.59 37.66
CA ALA A 547 15.51 -9.90 37.07
C ALA A 547 15.58 -11.05 38.09
N THR A 548 16.38 -10.89 39.16
CA THR A 548 16.65 -11.93 40.18
C THR A 548 15.88 -11.71 41.48
N GLN A 549 15.78 -10.48 41.97
CA GLN A 549 15.10 -10.11 43.21
C GLN A 549 13.69 -9.59 42.92
N ILE A 550 12.79 -10.52 42.60
CA ILE A 550 11.37 -10.20 42.44
C ILE A 550 10.72 -10.26 43.83
N ALA A 551 10.06 -9.17 44.23
CA ALA A 551 9.26 -9.19 45.45
C ALA A 551 8.21 -10.31 45.36
N TYR A 552 8.03 -11.05 46.44
CA TYR A 552 7.16 -12.23 46.46
C TYR A 552 5.75 -11.88 45.95
N ASN A 553 5.28 -12.65 44.96
CA ASN A 553 3.96 -12.49 44.33
C ASN A 553 3.73 -11.11 43.66
N GLU A 554 4.79 -10.44 43.22
CA GLU A 554 4.75 -9.30 42.30
C GLU A 554 5.22 -9.70 40.89
N THR A 555 5.11 -8.77 39.94
CA THR A 555 5.53 -9.02 38.55
C THR A 555 6.67 -8.09 38.17
N SER A 556 7.76 -8.66 37.67
CA SER A 556 8.95 -7.88 37.35
C SER A 556 8.72 -7.01 36.10
N PRO A 557 9.01 -5.69 36.16
CA PRO A 557 9.05 -4.85 34.97
C PRO A 557 10.06 -5.35 33.93
N TRP A 558 11.16 -5.97 34.37
CA TRP A 558 12.19 -6.51 33.48
C TRP A 558 11.65 -7.67 32.63
N TRP A 559 10.98 -8.64 33.26
CA TRP A 559 10.36 -9.75 32.54
C TRP A 559 9.14 -9.31 31.72
N GLN A 560 8.44 -8.25 32.13
CA GLN A 560 7.36 -7.65 31.34
C GLN A 560 7.88 -7.08 30.01
N ASP A 561 9.02 -6.37 30.02
CA ASP A 561 9.65 -5.88 28.78
C ASP A 561 9.98 -7.03 27.82
N VAL A 562 10.46 -8.17 28.35
CA VAL A 562 10.76 -9.36 27.54
C VAL A 562 9.48 -9.96 26.95
N ARG A 563 8.40 -10.08 27.75
CA ARG A 563 7.09 -10.54 27.24
C ARG A 563 6.57 -9.65 26.12
N ASP A 564 6.66 -8.33 26.27
CA ASP A 564 6.18 -7.36 25.27
C ASP A 564 6.96 -7.49 23.95
N VAL A 565 8.26 -7.78 24.02
CA VAL A 565 9.10 -8.08 22.85
C VAL A 565 8.61 -9.36 22.16
N LEU A 566 8.35 -10.44 22.91
CA LEU A 566 7.90 -11.73 22.36
C LEU A 566 6.52 -11.65 21.69
N VAL A 567 5.62 -10.80 22.19
CA VAL A 567 4.28 -10.60 21.60
C VAL A 567 4.34 -10.04 20.16
N ASP A 568 5.36 -9.23 19.86
CA ASP A 568 5.55 -8.59 18.53
C ASP A 568 6.38 -9.45 17.56
N MET A 569 6.99 -10.54 18.03
CA MET A 569 7.87 -11.36 17.19
C MET A 569 7.09 -12.13 16.11
N PRO A 570 7.64 -12.25 14.89
CA PRO A 570 6.91 -12.75 13.72
C PRO A 570 6.58 -14.24 13.75
N CYS A 571 7.29 -15.05 14.54
CA CYS A 571 7.08 -16.49 14.61
C CYS A 571 6.55 -16.87 16.01
N PRO A 572 5.25 -17.21 16.15
CA PRO A 572 4.64 -17.59 17.43
C PRO A 572 5.34 -18.78 18.09
N LEU A 573 5.67 -19.82 17.30
CA LEU A 573 6.29 -21.05 17.81
C LEU A 573 7.67 -20.78 18.41
N ARG A 574 8.52 -19.99 17.75
CA ARG A 574 9.83 -19.59 18.28
C ARG A 574 9.69 -18.68 19.50
N SER A 575 8.67 -17.83 19.50
CA SER A 575 8.40 -16.94 20.63
C SER A 575 7.98 -17.74 21.86
N MET A 576 7.22 -18.81 21.65
CA MET A 576 6.84 -19.76 22.68
C MET A 576 8.07 -20.47 23.26
N ILE A 577 8.99 -20.95 22.41
CA ILE A 577 10.24 -21.60 22.85
C ILE A 577 11.06 -20.66 23.74
N VAL A 578 11.20 -19.39 23.33
CA VAL A 578 11.93 -18.40 24.16
C VAL A 578 11.16 -18.10 25.45
N ALA A 579 9.82 -17.98 25.41
CA ALA A 579 9.00 -17.79 26.60
C ALA A 579 9.14 -18.94 27.60
N MET A 580 9.16 -20.19 27.13
CA MET A 580 9.39 -21.37 27.96
C MET A 580 10.79 -21.36 28.59
N ALA A 581 11.82 -20.98 27.82
CA ALA A 581 13.18 -20.83 28.34
C ALA A 581 13.27 -19.71 29.40
N CYS A 582 12.63 -18.57 29.17
CA CYS A 582 12.53 -17.47 30.15
C CYS A 582 11.79 -17.91 31.43
N LYS A 583 10.68 -18.65 31.31
CA LYS A 583 9.94 -19.22 32.44
C LYS A 583 10.80 -20.19 33.26
N ALA A 584 11.58 -21.05 32.61
CA ALA A 584 12.51 -21.95 33.29
C ALA A 584 13.56 -21.17 34.11
N VAL A 585 14.17 -20.13 33.52
CA VAL A 585 15.12 -19.25 34.22
C VAL A 585 14.48 -18.51 35.38
N SER A 586 13.28 -17.93 35.19
CA SER A 586 12.52 -17.25 36.24
C SER A 586 12.26 -18.19 37.42
N ARG A 587 11.89 -19.45 37.14
CA ARG A 587 11.67 -20.47 38.18
C ARG A 587 12.95 -20.83 38.95
N ILE A 588 14.10 -20.92 38.26
CA ILE A 588 15.39 -21.15 38.94
C ILE A 588 15.70 -20.01 39.93
N PHE A 589 15.41 -18.76 39.58
CA PHE A 589 15.59 -17.62 40.49
C PHE A 589 14.57 -17.64 41.65
N GLU A 590 13.32 -17.98 41.39
CA GLU A 590 12.29 -18.10 42.44
C GLU A 590 12.67 -19.16 43.48
N ILE A 591 13.15 -20.34 43.06
CA ILE A 591 13.60 -21.42 43.98
C ILE A 591 14.74 -20.92 44.87
N LYS A 592 15.73 -20.24 44.29
CA LYS A 592 16.86 -19.66 45.05
C LYS A 592 16.42 -18.60 46.05
N CYS A 593 15.38 -17.82 45.75
CA CYS A 593 14.82 -16.87 46.69
C CYS A 593 13.99 -17.55 47.79
N GLN A 594 13.31 -18.66 47.49
CA GLN A 594 12.53 -19.43 48.47
C GLN A 594 13.42 -20.13 49.51
N GLU A 595 14.60 -20.62 49.11
CA GLU A 595 15.59 -21.18 50.04
C GLU A 595 16.10 -20.16 51.09
N ILE A 596 15.89 -18.85 50.85
CA ILE A 596 16.32 -17.77 51.75
C ILE A 596 15.21 -17.40 52.76
N ASP A 597 13.94 -17.71 52.47
CA ASP A 597 12.78 -17.36 53.31
C ASP A 597 11.80 -18.54 53.46
N ASP A 598 12.02 -19.33 54.53
CA ASP A 598 11.22 -20.52 54.94
C ASP A 598 9.71 -20.26 55.14
N THR A 599 9.24 -19.01 55.04
CA THR A 599 7.84 -18.63 55.26
C THR A 599 6.97 -18.64 53.98
N LEU A 600 7.55 -18.89 52.81
CA LEU A 600 6.88 -18.84 51.50
C LEU A 600 6.22 -20.19 51.15
N TRP A 601 4.88 -20.27 51.18
CA TRP A 601 4.11 -21.53 51.04
C TRP A 601 3.25 -21.63 49.75
N GLU A 602 3.14 -20.60 48.90
CA GLU A 602 2.31 -20.71 47.68
C GLU A 602 3.04 -21.43 46.54
N SER A 603 2.33 -22.34 45.86
CA SER A 603 2.87 -23.16 44.76
C SER A 603 2.90 -22.47 43.39
N VAL A 604 2.29 -21.28 43.24
CA VAL A 604 2.22 -20.53 41.97
C VAL A 604 2.34 -19.02 42.23
N THR A 605 3.42 -18.41 41.72
CA THR A 605 3.62 -16.95 41.77
C THR A 605 2.85 -16.23 40.65
N LYS A 606 2.52 -14.94 40.83
CA LYS A 606 1.98 -14.09 39.75
C LYS A 606 2.87 -14.04 38.51
N GLU A 607 4.19 -14.09 38.67
CA GLU A 607 5.14 -14.09 37.56
C GLU A 607 5.07 -15.40 36.76
N ASN A 608 5.04 -16.56 37.44
CA ASN A 608 4.84 -17.86 36.79
C ASN A 608 3.48 -17.93 36.06
N ALA A 609 2.41 -17.40 36.67
CA ALA A 609 1.09 -17.34 36.03
C ALA A 609 1.11 -16.48 34.75
N LYS A 610 1.79 -15.32 34.75
CA LYS A 610 1.94 -14.48 33.55
C LYS A 610 2.69 -15.19 32.42
N TRP A 611 3.76 -15.92 32.73
CA TRP A 611 4.47 -16.73 31.75
C TRP A 611 3.59 -17.86 31.20
N GLY A 612 2.88 -18.58 32.07
CA GLY A 612 1.94 -19.62 31.66
C GLY A 612 0.83 -19.11 30.74
N MET A 613 0.22 -17.96 31.06
CA MET A 613 -0.79 -17.33 30.20
C MET A 613 -0.23 -16.93 28.83
N LEU A 614 0.99 -16.37 28.77
CA LEU A 614 1.63 -16.01 27.51
C LEU A 614 1.96 -17.26 26.68
N ILE A 615 2.49 -18.31 27.30
CA ILE A 615 2.81 -19.57 26.62
C ILE A 615 1.55 -20.20 26.04
N GLY A 616 0.45 -20.29 26.80
CA GLY A 616 -0.82 -20.80 26.28
C GLY A 616 -1.35 -20.00 25.09
N LYS A 617 -1.31 -18.67 25.17
CA LYS A 617 -1.69 -17.78 24.06
C LYS A 617 -0.79 -17.95 22.83
N LEU A 618 0.52 -18.18 23.03
CA LEU A 618 1.47 -18.44 21.94
C LEU A 618 1.31 -19.85 21.35
N GLU A 619 0.93 -20.83 22.16
CA GLU A 619 0.58 -22.18 21.72
C GLU A 619 -0.61 -22.15 20.77
N ASP A 620 -1.72 -21.52 21.16
CA ASP A 620 -2.93 -21.35 20.35
C ASP A 620 -2.59 -20.79 18.96
N ILE A 621 -1.83 -19.70 18.94
CA ILE A 621 -1.47 -19.00 17.70
C ILE A 621 -0.42 -19.78 16.90
N SER A 622 0.43 -20.57 17.56
CA SER A 622 1.36 -21.47 16.88
C SER A 622 0.60 -22.56 16.12
N ILE A 623 -0.41 -23.18 16.74
CA ILE A 623 -1.28 -24.17 16.09
C ILE A 623 -1.96 -23.54 14.88
N LEU A 624 -2.56 -22.36 15.06
CA LEU A 624 -3.19 -21.62 13.97
C LEU A 624 -2.19 -21.32 12.84
N SER A 625 -1.01 -20.80 13.15
CA SER A 625 0.00 -20.45 12.15
C SER A 625 0.54 -21.68 11.41
N ILE A 626 0.69 -22.82 12.07
CA ILE A 626 1.16 -24.07 11.46
C ILE A 626 0.09 -24.60 10.48
N ILE A 627 -1.17 -24.66 10.92
CA ILE A 627 -2.27 -25.20 10.11
C ILE A 627 -2.55 -24.33 8.88
N LEU A 628 -2.56 -23.00 9.03
CA LEU A 628 -2.83 -22.08 7.90
C LEU A 628 -1.77 -22.11 6.79
N MET A 629 -0.61 -22.75 7.03
CA MET A 629 0.40 -23.01 6.00
C MET A 629 0.09 -24.23 5.12
N PHE A 630 -0.82 -25.10 5.55
CA PHE A 630 -1.30 -26.20 4.72
C PHE A 630 -2.01 -25.63 3.48
N LYS A 631 -1.67 -26.15 2.30
CA LYS A 631 -2.28 -25.77 1.02
C LYS A 631 -2.74 -27.03 0.30
N ASP A 632 -4.02 -27.06 -0.05
CA ASP A 632 -4.60 -28.11 -0.86
C ASP A 632 -5.69 -27.54 -1.77
N SER A 633 -6.41 -28.41 -2.48
CA SER A 633 -7.46 -28.07 -3.41
C SER A 633 -8.69 -28.90 -3.12
N PHE A 634 -9.81 -28.23 -2.86
CA PHE A 634 -11.09 -28.91 -2.77
C PHE A 634 -11.41 -29.60 -4.11
N GLY A 635 -12.01 -30.80 -4.04
CA GLY A 635 -12.32 -31.66 -5.18
C GLY A 635 -13.39 -31.13 -6.15
N GLU A 636 -14.21 -32.02 -6.71
CA GLU A 636 -15.30 -31.62 -7.62
C GLU A 636 -16.28 -30.64 -6.91
N ASN A 637 -16.82 -29.67 -7.65
CA ASN A 637 -17.70 -28.58 -7.16
C ASN A 637 -17.02 -27.51 -6.26
N ALA A 638 -15.70 -27.38 -6.30
CA ALA A 638 -15.00 -26.32 -5.57
C ALA A 638 -15.46 -24.90 -5.96
N LEU A 639 -15.49 -24.00 -4.97
CA LEU A 639 -15.66 -22.56 -5.18
C LEU A 639 -14.42 -21.94 -5.87
N PRO A 640 -14.56 -20.75 -6.49
CA PRO A 640 -13.43 -20.04 -7.10
C PRO A 640 -12.31 -19.79 -6.08
N LYS A 641 -11.10 -20.28 -6.33
CA LYS A 641 -9.99 -20.14 -5.38
C LYS A 641 -9.49 -18.69 -5.31
N LEU A 642 -9.41 -18.15 -4.09
CA LEU A 642 -8.84 -16.82 -3.87
C LEU A 642 -7.32 -16.87 -3.76
N GLN A 643 -6.64 -15.82 -4.24
CA GLN A 643 -5.19 -15.72 -4.09
C GLN A 643 -4.82 -15.54 -2.62
N MET A 644 -4.00 -16.47 -2.12
CA MET A 644 -3.53 -16.48 -0.74
C MET A 644 -2.25 -15.65 -0.61
N THR A 645 -2.32 -14.53 0.12
CA THR A 645 -1.13 -13.85 0.64
C THR A 645 -0.62 -14.61 1.86
N ASP A 646 0.69 -14.81 1.97
CA ASP A 646 1.25 -15.54 3.12
C ASP A 646 0.86 -14.86 4.44
N PHE A 647 0.38 -15.66 5.39
CA PHE A 647 -0.07 -15.18 6.68
C PHE A 647 1.14 -14.90 7.58
N ASN A 648 1.46 -13.63 7.80
CA ASN A 648 2.45 -13.23 8.82
C ASN A 648 1.71 -12.98 10.15
N ILE A 649 1.48 -14.06 10.91
CA ILE A 649 0.69 -14.04 12.13
C ILE A 649 1.63 -13.96 13.32
N ASN A 650 1.51 -12.88 14.08
CA ASN A 650 2.06 -12.79 15.44
C ASN A 650 0.95 -12.54 16.47
N LEU A 651 1.28 -12.70 17.74
CA LEU A 651 0.31 -12.52 18.83
C LEU A 651 -0.25 -11.10 18.86
N LYS A 652 0.57 -10.08 18.59
CA LYS A 652 0.13 -8.69 18.43
C LYS A 652 -0.87 -8.48 17.27
N TYR A 653 -0.70 -9.18 16.15
CA TYR A 653 -1.59 -9.11 14.99
C TYR A 653 -2.98 -9.62 15.34
N ILE A 654 -3.07 -10.74 16.07
CA ILE A 654 -4.34 -11.27 16.57
C ILE A 654 -4.97 -10.32 17.60
N TYR A 655 -4.17 -9.74 18.49
CA TYR A 655 -4.65 -8.76 19.48
C TYR A 655 -5.27 -7.52 18.87
N THR A 656 -4.56 -6.90 17.92
CA THR A 656 -4.95 -5.60 17.36
C THR A 656 -6.16 -5.67 16.43
N ARG A 657 -6.47 -6.84 15.87
CA ARG A 657 -7.63 -7.04 14.97
C ARG A 657 -8.92 -7.47 15.67
N GLY A 658 -8.82 -7.84 16.94
CA GLY A 658 -9.98 -8.15 17.77
C GLY A 658 -10.60 -9.53 17.54
N ASN A 659 -11.76 -9.75 18.15
CA ASN A 659 -12.36 -11.08 18.36
C ASN A 659 -12.61 -11.87 17.05
N GLY A 660 -12.86 -11.18 15.94
CA GLY A 660 -13.11 -11.83 14.64
C GLY A 660 -11.86 -12.30 13.89
N SER A 661 -10.65 -12.02 14.38
CA SER A 661 -9.42 -12.21 13.61
C SER A 661 -9.11 -13.67 13.28
N VAL A 662 -9.38 -14.59 14.23
CA VAL A 662 -9.13 -16.03 14.04
C VAL A 662 -10.07 -16.57 12.96
N THR A 663 -11.37 -16.28 13.08
CA THR A 663 -12.36 -16.65 12.07
C THR A 663 -12.04 -16.08 10.69
N GLU A 664 -11.59 -14.81 10.61
CA GLU A 664 -11.17 -14.16 9.35
C GLU A 664 -10.02 -14.94 8.68
N LEU A 665 -9.00 -15.34 9.46
CA LEU A 665 -7.85 -16.09 8.95
C LEU A 665 -8.25 -17.48 8.44
N ILE A 666 -9.09 -18.20 9.20
CA ILE A 666 -9.59 -19.52 8.83
C ILE A 666 -10.45 -19.43 7.55
N ALA A 667 -11.33 -18.44 7.45
CA ALA A 667 -12.14 -18.22 6.26
C ALA A 667 -11.28 -17.92 5.03
N LYS A 668 -10.24 -17.09 5.15
CA LYS A 668 -9.27 -16.83 4.07
C LYS A 668 -8.56 -18.09 3.61
N TRP A 669 -8.14 -18.93 4.56
CA TRP A 669 -7.50 -20.20 4.28
C TRP A 669 -8.43 -21.16 3.54
N LEU A 670 -9.69 -21.32 3.97
CA LEU A 670 -10.68 -22.15 3.28
C LEU A 670 -11.04 -21.61 1.88
N CYS A 671 -11.16 -20.29 1.72
CA CYS A 671 -11.39 -19.66 0.41
C CYS A 671 -10.21 -19.89 -0.56
N SER A 672 -8.98 -20.02 -0.06
CA SER A 672 -7.82 -20.31 -0.91
C SER A 672 -7.85 -21.71 -1.51
N MET A 673 -8.54 -22.65 -0.84
CA MET A 673 -8.71 -24.03 -1.30
C MET A 673 -10.00 -24.24 -2.09
N GLY A 674 -10.92 -23.27 -2.07
CA GLY A 674 -12.22 -23.36 -2.74
C GLY A 674 -13.25 -24.23 -2.01
N VAL A 675 -13.17 -24.31 -0.67
CA VAL A 675 -14.10 -25.11 0.13
C VAL A 675 -15.52 -24.53 0.06
N ILE A 676 -16.53 -25.40 -0.11
CA ILE A 676 -17.95 -25.02 -0.14
C ILE A 676 -18.55 -24.88 1.28
N PRO A 677 -19.53 -23.99 1.50
CA PRO A 677 -20.20 -23.81 2.80
C PRO A 677 -20.82 -25.08 3.38
N GLU A 678 -21.41 -25.92 2.52
CA GLU A 678 -22.09 -27.16 2.89
C GLU A 678 -21.15 -28.10 3.66
N ALA A 679 -19.91 -28.23 3.17
CA ALA A 679 -18.91 -29.11 3.75
C ALA A 679 -18.44 -28.63 5.14
N ILE A 680 -18.40 -27.32 5.38
CA ILE A 680 -18.04 -26.71 6.67
C ILE A 680 -19.13 -27.01 7.72
N ILE A 681 -20.40 -26.87 7.33
CA ILE A 681 -21.55 -27.19 8.17
C ILE A 681 -21.56 -28.69 8.49
N THR A 682 -21.39 -29.55 7.49
CA THR A 682 -21.32 -31.00 7.68
C THR A 682 -20.18 -31.40 8.63
N ASN A 683 -19.01 -30.76 8.55
CA ASN A 683 -17.92 -31.01 9.48
C ASN A 683 -18.25 -30.59 10.92
N GLU A 684 -18.93 -29.46 11.15
CA GLU A 684 -19.42 -29.09 12.49
C GLU A 684 -20.45 -30.10 13.03
N LEU A 685 -21.34 -30.59 12.16
CA LEU A 685 -22.32 -31.60 12.54
C LEU A 685 -21.66 -32.93 12.89
N PHE A 686 -20.59 -33.35 12.20
CA PHE A 686 -19.85 -34.54 12.58
C PHE A 686 -19.33 -34.47 14.02
N ASP A 687 -18.77 -33.32 14.44
CA ASP A 687 -18.30 -33.14 15.81
C ASP A 687 -19.48 -33.18 16.83
N LYS A 688 -20.63 -32.62 16.46
CA LYS A 688 -21.87 -32.64 17.27
C LYS A 688 -22.42 -34.06 17.47
N TYR A 689 -22.34 -34.92 16.45
CA TYR A 689 -22.83 -36.30 16.49
C TYR A 689 -21.74 -37.35 16.80
N ALA A 690 -20.47 -36.96 16.99
CA ALA A 690 -19.34 -37.87 17.21
C ALA A 690 -19.44 -38.78 18.47
N GLY A 691 -20.37 -38.50 19.38
CA GLY A 691 -20.64 -39.28 20.59
C GLY A 691 -21.96 -40.06 20.60
N VAL A 692 -22.68 -40.08 19.48
CA VAL A 692 -24.02 -40.68 19.36
C VAL A 692 -23.93 -41.99 18.56
N ASP A 693 -24.39 -43.11 19.15
CA ASP A 693 -24.41 -44.41 18.46
C ASP A 693 -25.36 -44.36 17.24
N LEU A 694 -24.77 -44.21 16.05
CA LEU A 694 -25.48 -44.07 14.77
C LEU A 694 -26.46 -45.21 14.50
N GLU A 695 -26.19 -46.43 15.00
CA GLU A 695 -27.04 -47.60 14.81
C GLU A 695 -28.36 -47.55 15.62
N THR A 696 -28.42 -46.81 16.73
CA THR A 696 -29.64 -46.69 17.56
C THR A 696 -30.51 -45.49 17.19
N HIS A 697 -29.99 -44.55 16.41
CA HIS A 697 -30.72 -43.36 15.96
C HIS A 697 -31.58 -43.58 14.72
N PHE A 698 -31.41 -44.69 13.98
CA PHE A 698 -32.20 -44.98 12.78
C PHE A 698 -33.71 -45.01 13.05
N ASP A 699 -34.14 -45.44 14.23
CA ASP A 699 -35.57 -45.57 14.57
C ASP A 699 -36.29 -44.23 14.87
N ASN A 700 -35.56 -43.13 15.06
CA ASN A 700 -36.11 -41.78 15.36
C ASN A 700 -35.55 -40.66 14.44
N SER A 701 -34.75 -40.99 13.42
CA SER A 701 -33.94 -40.02 12.64
C SER A 701 -34.62 -39.41 11.40
N GLU A 702 -35.82 -39.87 11.01
CA GLU A 702 -36.52 -39.31 9.83
C GLU A 702 -36.97 -37.85 10.01
N ASP A 703 -37.02 -37.36 11.26
CA ASP A 703 -37.46 -35.99 11.60
C ASP A 703 -36.29 -35.04 11.97
N ASP A 704 -35.04 -35.50 12.06
CA ASP A 704 -33.90 -34.63 12.39
C ASP A 704 -33.27 -34.02 11.11
N HIS A 705 -33.65 -32.76 10.83
CA HIS A 705 -33.17 -32.01 9.67
C HIS A 705 -31.64 -31.84 9.64
N ASP A 706 -30.98 -31.71 10.80
CA ASP A 706 -29.51 -31.56 10.87
C ASP A 706 -28.82 -32.87 10.46
N TYR A 707 -29.33 -34.01 10.94
CA TYR A 707 -28.81 -35.32 10.59
C TYR A 707 -28.99 -35.64 9.09
N ILE A 708 -30.17 -35.34 8.54
CA ILE A 708 -30.45 -35.52 7.10
C ILE A 708 -29.52 -34.64 6.26
N TYR A 709 -29.32 -33.38 6.67
CA TYR A 709 -28.39 -32.48 5.99
C TYR A 709 -26.95 -33.00 6.02
N MET A 710 -26.49 -33.49 7.17
CA MET A 710 -25.16 -34.07 7.33
C MET A 710 -24.96 -35.27 6.39
N MET A 711 -25.92 -36.21 6.35
CA MET A 711 -25.81 -37.41 5.50
C MET A 711 -25.86 -37.09 4.01
N ASN A 712 -26.68 -36.13 3.59
CA ASN A 712 -26.77 -35.72 2.19
C ASN A 712 -25.49 -35.05 1.66
N ASN A 713 -24.69 -34.45 2.56
CA ASN A 713 -23.49 -33.68 2.21
C ASN A 713 -22.18 -34.36 2.69
N ARG A 714 -22.27 -35.59 3.21
CA ARG A 714 -21.15 -36.33 3.79
C ARG A 714 -19.98 -36.54 2.82
N SER A 715 -20.27 -36.80 1.55
CA SER A 715 -19.24 -37.02 0.53
C SER A 715 -18.26 -35.84 0.42
N TYR A 716 -18.73 -34.60 0.61
CA TYR A 716 -17.86 -33.42 0.55
C TYR A 716 -16.75 -33.41 1.60
N VAL A 717 -16.98 -34.02 2.76
CA VAL A 717 -16.00 -34.14 3.84
C VAL A 717 -15.14 -35.37 3.63
N ASP A 718 -15.76 -36.52 3.37
CA ASP A 718 -15.07 -37.81 3.21
C ASP A 718 -14.11 -37.81 1.99
N ASP A 719 -14.44 -37.08 0.92
CA ASP A 719 -13.61 -36.94 -0.29
C ASP A 719 -12.42 -35.97 -0.10
N ASN A 720 -12.43 -35.14 0.96
CA ASN A 720 -11.40 -34.13 1.24
C ASN A 720 -10.82 -34.28 2.67
N PRO A 721 -10.30 -35.47 3.05
CA PRO A 721 -10.03 -35.81 4.45
C PRO A 721 -8.95 -34.94 5.11
N GLU A 722 -7.93 -34.52 4.36
CA GLU A 722 -6.83 -33.71 4.92
C GLU A 722 -7.31 -32.31 5.33
N ILE A 723 -8.11 -31.63 4.50
CA ILE A 723 -8.64 -30.30 4.80
C ILE A 723 -9.46 -30.34 6.10
N PHE A 724 -10.34 -31.33 6.23
CA PHE A 724 -11.24 -31.43 7.37
C PHE A 724 -10.58 -32.01 8.62
N LYS A 725 -9.54 -32.84 8.49
CA LYS A 725 -8.66 -33.21 9.61
C LYS A 725 -8.05 -31.96 10.26
N TRP A 726 -7.50 -31.05 9.46
CA TRP A 726 -6.91 -29.81 9.96
C TRP A 726 -7.96 -28.83 10.49
N LEU A 727 -9.13 -28.74 9.85
CA LEU A 727 -10.24 -27.92 10.34
C LEU A 727 -10.76 -28.44 11.69
N SER A 728 -10.92 -29.76 11.87
CA SER A 728 -11.33 -30.36 13.14
C SER A 728 -10.29 -30.11 14.25
N LEU A 729 -8.99 -30.12 13.95
CA LEU A 729 -7.96 -29.72 14.92
C LEU A 729 -8.10 -28.23 15.32
N LEU A 730 -8.41 -27.35 14.37
CA LEU A 730 -8.72 -25.94 14.69
C LEU A 730 -10.01 -25.81 15.50
N ARG A 731 -11.03 -26.64 15.26
CA ARG A 731 -12.27 -26.66 16.05
C ARG A 731 -12.04 -27.06 17.50
N LEU A 732 -11.14 -28.01 17.75
CA LEU A 732 -10.75 -28.39 19.10
C LEU A 732 -10.05 -27.24 19.85
N GLN A 733 -9.20 -26.47 19.14
CA GLN A 733 -8.46 -25.36 19.76
C GLN A 733 -9.31 -24.08 19.88
N PHE A 734 -10.14 -23.78 18.88
CA PHE A 734 -10.95 -22.56 18.77
C PHE A 734 -12.42 -22.89 18.51
N PRO A 735 -13.14 -23.52 19.47
CA PRO A 735 -14.50 -24.01 19.26
C PRO A 735 -15.54 -22.91 19.00
N LEU A 736 -15.31 -21.68 19.49
CA LEU A 736 -16.23 -20.56 19.33
C LEU A 736 -15.96 -19.83 18.00
N SER A 737 -14.68 -19.55 17.70
CA SER A 737 -14.29 -18.87 16.46
C SER A 737 -14.52 -19.71 15.19
N THR A 738 -14.64 -21.03 15.32
CA THR A 738 -14.85 -21.96 14.19
C THR A 738 -16.31 -22.31 13.92
N SER A 739 -17.28 -21.66 14.56
CA SER A 739 -18.70 -21.85 14.21
C SER A 739 -18.93 -21.64 12.71
N SER A 740 -19.67 -22.55 12.05
CA SER A 740 -19.84 -22.52 10.59
C SER A 740 -20.47 -21.21 10.11
N ASN A 741 -21.44 -20.67 10.87
CA ASN A 741 -22.04 -19.38 10.54
C ASN A 741 -20.99 -18.25 10.53
N TYR A 742 -20.02 -18.28 11.44
CA TYR A 742 -18.99 -17.24 11.55
C TYR A 742 -17.97 -17.36 10.42
N ILE A 743 -17.54 -18.59 10.12
CA ILE A 743 -16.63 -18.87 9.00
C ILE A 743 -17.29 -18.46 7.68
N ILE A 744 -18.52 -18.93 7.41
CA ILE A 744 -19.24 -18.64 6.16
C ILE A 744 -19.52 -17.14 6.00
N ALA A 745 -19.84 -16.44 7.09
CA ALA A 745 -19.96 -14.98 7.08
C ALA A 745 -18.68 -14.28 6.61
N ASN A 746 -17.51 -14.71 7.12
CA ASN A 746 -16.23 -14.17 6.70
C ASN A 746 -15.84 -14.60 5.28
N MET A 747 -16.16 -15.83 4.86
CA MET A 747 -15.96 -16.27 3.46
C MET A 747 -16.74 -15.39 2.49
N CYS A 748 -18.01 -15.13 2.81
CA CYS A 748 -18.88 -14.25 2.04
C CYS A 748 -18.28 -12.84 1.88
N TRP A 749 -17.69 -12.31 2.96
CA TRP A 749 -16.99 -11.04 2.96
C TRP A 749 -15.74 -11.05 2.07
N GLU A 750 -14.90 -12.09 2.17
CA GLU A 750 -13.69 -12.22 1.37
C GLU A 750 -13.99 -12.38 -0.13
N TYR A 751 -15.01 -13.15 -0.50
CA TYR A 751 -15.48 -13.23 -1.88
C TYR A 751 -16.03 -11.89 -2.39
N SER A 752 -16.71 -11.12 -1.54
CA SER A 752 -17.18 -9.78 -1.88
C SER A 752 -16.03 -8.81 -2.15
N ILE A 753 -14.97 -8.84 -1.33
CA ILE A 753 -13.73 -8.07 -1.55
C ILE A 753 -13.04 -8.50 -2.84
N ALA A 754 -12.94 -9.81 -3.09
CA ALA A 754 -12.31 -10.34 -4.29
C ALA A 754 -13.07 -9.91 -5.55
N TRP A 755 -14.40 -9.96 -5.53
CA TRP A 755 -15.24 -9.47 -6.61
C TRP A 755 -15.06 -7.96 -6.86
N GLN A 756 -14.98 -7.14 -5.82
CA GLN A 756 -14.73 -5.70 -5.99
C GLN A 756 -13.40 -5.42 -6.71
N LYS A 757 -12.37 -6.23 -6.44
CA LYS A 757 -11.06 -6.14 -7.12
C LYS A 757 -11.12 -6.63 -8.57
N SER A 758 -12.01 -7.57 -8.89
CA SER A 758 -12.19 -8.16 -10.22
C SER A 758 -13.66 -8.22 -10.62
N MET A 759 -14.26 -7.05 -10.92
CA MET A 759 -15.70 -6.94 -11.20
C MET A 759 -16.16 -7.70 -12.46
N GLN A 760 -15.22 -8.14 -13.30
CA GLN A 760 -15.51 -8.98 -14.48
C GLN A 760 -15.85 -10.43 -14.11
N SER A 761 -15.37 -10.90 -12.94
CA SER A 761 -15.55 -12.28 -12.49
C SER A 761 -16.87 -12.45 -11.75
N CYS A 762 -17.98 -12.53 -12.50
CA CYS A 762 -19.33 -12.72 -11.95
C CYS A 762 -19.47 -13.98 -11.08
N GLU A 763 -18.64 -15.00 -11.32
CA GLU A 763 -18.59 -16.23 -10.51
C GLU A 763 -18.35 -15.94 -9.01
N LEU A 764 -17.50 -14.97 -8.69
CA LEU A 764 -17.23 -14.55 -7.31
C LEU A 764 -18.49 -13.98 -6.64
N LEU A 765 -19.30 -13.22 -7.38
CA LEU A 765 -20.54 -12.67 -6.85
C LEU A 765 -21.62 -13.73 -6.70
N SER A 766 -21.69 -14.73 -7.60
CA SER A 766 -22.59 -15.87 -7.39
C SER A 766 -22.20 -16.69 -6.15
N THR A 767 -20.89 -16.81 -5.86
CA THR A 767 -20.41 -17.46 -4.64
C THR A 767 -20.82 -16.69 -3.37
N VAL A 768 -20.86 -15.35 -3.42
CA VAL A 768 -21.38 -14.52 -2.31
C VAL A 768 -22.83 -14.91 -1.99
N ASN A 769 -23.70 -15.02 -3.00
CA ASN A 769 -25.10 -15.44 -2.79
C ASN A 769 -25.17 -16.86 -2.21
N HIS A 770 -24.35 -17.78 -2.73
CA HIS A 770 -24.27 -19.16 -2.24
C HIS A 770 -23.91 -19.19 -0.74
N CYS A 771 -22.84 -18.49 -0.33
CA CYS A 771 -22.45 -18.38 1.07
C CYS A 771 -23.55 -17.77 1.95
N LEU A 772 -24.23 -16.71 1.51
CA LEU A 772 -25.31 -16.08 2.29
C LEU A 772 -26.47 -17.04 2.54
N LYS A 773 -26.83 -17.85 1.55
CA LYS A 773 -27.92 -18.82 1.66
C LYS A 773 -27.62 -19.91 2.69
N SER A 774 -26.36 -20.34 2.80
CA SER A 774 -25.95 -21.41 3.72
C SER A 774 -25.83 -20.96 5.18
N ILE A 775 -25.91 -19.65 5.49
CA ILE A 775 -25.94 -19.17 6.88
C ILE A 775 -27.31 -19.47 7.50
N SER A 776 -27.31 -20.18 8.63
CA SER A 776 -28.54 -20.58 9.33
C SER A 776 -29.09 -19.50 10.26
N ASP A 777 -28.23 -18.67 10.87
CA ASP A 777 -28.65 -17.56 11.73
C ASP A 777 -29.24 -16.41 10.89
N LEU A 778 -30.54 -16.18 11.06
CA LEU A 778 -31.30 -15.18 10.31
C LEU A 778 -30.83 -13.74 10.57
N HIS A 779 -30.39 -13.41 11.78
CA HIS A 779 -29.92 -12.05 12.11
C HIS A 779 -28.59 -11.76 11.43
N ILE A 780 -27.65 -12.70 11.50
CA ILE A 780 -26.34 -12.58 10.84
C ILE A 780 -26.55 -12.50 9.33
N ARG A 781 -27.40 -13.38 8.78
CA ARG A 781 -27.69 -13.43 7.34
C ARG A 781 -28.30 -12.12 6.83
N LEU A 782 -29.35 -11.59 7.50
CA LEU A 782 -29.97 -10.30 7.14
C LEU A 782 -29.00 -9.13 7.28
N GLY A 783 -28.20 -9.14 8.34
CA GLY A 783 -27.14 -8.17 8.57
C GLY A 783 -26.14 -8.14 7.42
N LEU A 784 -25.64 -9.31 7.01
CA LEU A 784 -24.68 -9.43 5.92
C LEU A 784 -25.27 -9.03 4.57
N TYR A 785 -26.51 -9.42 4.25
CA TYR A 785 -27.20 -8.89 3.06
C TYR A 785 -27.20 -7.35 3.05
N SER A 786 -27.53 -6.72 4.18
CA SER A 786 -27.48 -5.26 4.28
C SER A 786 -26.07 -4.70 4.08
N ILE A 787 -25.06 -5.19 4.82
CA ILE A 787 -23.69 -4.64 4.76
C ILE A 787 -23.07 -4.83 3.37
N ILE A 788 -23.20 -6.02 2.78
CA ILE A 788 -22.64 -6.34 1.46
C ILE A 788 -23.29 -5.49 0.37
N TRP A 789 -24.62 -5.31 0.44
CA TRP A 789 -25.33 -4.40 -0.45
C TRP A 789 -24.73 -3.00 -0.42
N PHE A 790 -24.60 -2.39 0.76
CA PHE A 790 -24.10 -1.01 0.88
C PHE A 790 -22.61 -0.87 0.55
N THR A 791 -21.81 -1.89 0.87
CA THR A 791 -20.35 -1.82 0.75
C THR A 791 -19.88 -2.12 -0.67
N TYR A 792 -20.46 -3.12 -1.33
CA TYR A 792 -19.93 -3.66 -2.59
C TYR A 792 -20.92 -3.51 -3.76
N ILE A 793 -22.20 -3.83 -3.59
CA ILE A 793 -23.12 -4.01 -4.73
C ILE A 793 -23.83 -2.72 -5.15
N LYS A 794 -24.34 -1.92 -4.19
CA LYS A 794 -25.25 -0.78 -4.41
C LYS A 794 -24.73 0.17 -5.49
N HIS A 795 -23.48 0.62 -5.37
CA HIS A 795 -22.93 1.64 -6.27
C HIS A 795 -22.85 1.13 -7.73
N VAL A 796 -22.43 -0.12 -7.92
CA VAL A 796 -22.32 -0.73 -9.26
C VAL A 796 -23.71 -0.97 -9.87
N PHE A 797 -24.66 -1.40 -9.04
CA PHE A 797 -26.05 -1.56 -9.45
C PHE A 797 -26.72 -0.24 -9.82
N GLU A 798 -26.51 0.80 -9.01
CA GLU A 798 -27.03 2.14 -9.29
C GLU A 798 -26.44 2.74 -10.57
N ALA A 799 -25.13 2.61 -10.79
CA ALA A 799 -24.48 3.04 -12.03
C ALA A 799 -25.06 2.32 -13.25
N SER A 800 -25.26 1.00 -13.13
CA SER A 800 -25.90 0.16 -14.16
C SER A 800 -27.32 0.64 -14.48
N CYS A 801 -28.14 0.85 -13.44
CA CYS A 801 -29.52 1.35 -13.58
C CYS A 801 -29.57 2.74 -14.23
N ARG A 802 -28.69 3.67 -13.83
CA ARG A 802 -28.61 5.02 -14.41
C ARG A 802 -28.22 5.00 -15.88
N LEU A 803 -27.22 4.19 -16.25
CA LEU A 803 -26.80 4.04 -17.64
C LEU A 803 -27.93 3.47 -18.50
N VAL A 804 -28.61 2.43 -17.99
CA VAL A 804 -29.76 1.83 -18.66
C VAL A 804 -30.93 2.81 -18.77
N ASN A 805 -31.20 3.63 -17.75
CA ASN A 805 -32.23 4.66 -17.81
C ASN A 805 -31.95 5.70 -18.90
N LYS A 806 -30.69 6.08 -19.07
CA LYS A 806 -30.22 7.02 -20.10
C LYS A 806 -30.30 6.46 -21.51
N VAL A 807 -29.90 5.20 -21.70
CA VAL A 807 -29.84 4.55 -23.02
C VAL A 807 -31.21 4.01 -23.47
N GLY A 808 -32.02 3.53 -22.52
CA GLY A 808 -33.34 2.96 -22.76
C GLY A 808 -33.36 1.56 -23.38
N ARG A 809 -32.24 0.85 -23.32
CA ARG A 809 -32.02 -0.56 -23.74
C ARG A 809 -30.64 -1.01 -23.22
N LEU A 810 -30.18 -2.21 -23.59
CA LEU A 810 -28.82 -2.67 -23.29
C LEU A 810 -27.78 -1.68 -23.84
N PRO A 811 -26.91 -1.09 -23.00
CA PRO A 811 -25.83 -0.22 -23.45
C PRO A 811 -24.76 -1.00 -24.23
N LYS A 812 -24.06 -0.32 -25.14
CA LYS A 812 -22.95 -0.92 -25.91
C LYS A 812 -21.68 -0.99 -25.06
N ASP A 813 -20.79 -1.93 -25.35
CA ASP A 813 -19.56 -2.17 -24.57
C ASP A 813 -18.73 -0.92 -24.25
N PRO A 814 -18.50 0.04 -25.17
CA PRO A 814 -17.72 1.23 -24.83
C PRO A 814 -18.35 2.08 -23.73
N LEU A 815 -19.68 2.12 -23.67
CA LEU A 815 -20.42 2.85 -22.62
C LEU A 815 -20.43 2.06 -21.30
N CYS A 816 -20.59 0.74 -21.35
CA CYS A 816 -20.52 -0.11 -20.15
C CYS A 816 -19.13 -0.01 -19.48
N LEU A 817 -18.06 -0.10 -20.26
CA LEU A 817 -16.68 0.01 -19.77
C LEU A 817 -16.38 1.39 -19.18
N GLN A 818 -16.95 2.45 -19.76
CA GLN A 818 -16.73 3.82 -19.31
C GLN A 818 -17.47 4.13 -17.99
N ASP A 819 -18.75 3.76 -17.90
CA ASP A 819 -19.63 4.20 -16.80
C ASP A 819 -19.76 3.17 -15.67
N VAL A 820 -19.51 1.88 -15.93
CA VAL A 820 -19.68 0.78 -14.96
C VAL A 820 -18.40 -0.05 -14.74
N GLY A 821 -17.52 -0.15 -15.74
CA GLY A 821 -16.20 -0.81 -15.62
C GLY A 821 -16.13 -2.25 -16.17
N PHE A 822 -17.19 -2.77 -16.80
CA PHE A 822 -17.20 -4.06 -17.48
C PHE A 822 -18.06 -4.00 -18.78
N ASP A 823 -18.02 -5.05 -19.60
CA ASP A 823 -18.72 -5.09 -20.89
C ASP A 823 -20.23 -5.41 -20.77
N SER A 824 -20.95 -5.38 -21.90
CA SER A 824 -22.39 -5.63 -21.91
C SER A 824 -22.80 -7.06 -21.56
N THR A 825 -21.94 -8.06 -21.78
CA THR A 825 -22.22 -9.45 -21.43
C THR A 825 -22.10 -9.69 -19.93
N VAL A 826 -21.03 -9.16 -19.32
CA VAL A 826 -20.82 -9.15 -17.86
C VAL A 826 -21.94 -8.36 -17.19
N MET A 827 -22.39 -7.25 -17.78
CA MET A 827 -23.51 -6.47 -17.27
C MET A 827 -24.81 -7.28 -17.14
N ILE A 828 -25.16 -8.08 -18.15
CA ILE A 828 -26.35 -8.94 -18.08
C ILE A 828 -26.21 -9.95 -16.94
N LYS A 829 -25.06 -10.62 -16.82
CA LYS A 829 -24.78 -11.59 -15.74
C LYS A 829 -24.79 -10.95 -14.36
N PHE A 830 -24.21 -9.76 -14.22
CA PHE A 830 -24.24 -8.99 -12.97
C PHE A 830 -25.68 -8.65 -12.57
N LEU A 831 -26.49 -8.15 -13.51
CA LEU A 831 -27.89 -7.82 -13.26
C LEU A 831 -28.71 -9.05 -12.89
N GLU A 832 -28.44 -10.20 -13.51
CA GLU A 832 -29.04 -11.49 -13.15
C GLU A 832 -28.73 -11.85 -11.69
N ILE A 833 -27.45 -11.89 -11.32
CA ILE A 833 -27.01 -12.29 -9.98
C ILE A 833 -27.53 -11.32 -8.91
N VAL A 834 -27.53 -10.01 -9.18
CA VAL A 834 -28.07 -9.00 -8.27
C VAL A 834 -29.60 -9.09 -8.15
N THR A 835 -30.30 -9.47 -9.22
CA THR A 835 -31.75 -9.71 -9.15
C THR A 835 -32.04 -10.89 -8.22
N THR A 836 -31.30 -11.99 -8.35
CA THR A 836 -31.39 -13.13 -7.42
C THR A 836 -31.07 -12.72 -5.99
N TYR A 837 -29.97 -11.99 -5.79
CA TYR A 837 -29.55 -11.49 -4.47
C TYR A 837 -30.65 -10.66 -3.78
N LEU A 838 -31.26 -9.71 -4.50
CA LEU A 838 -32.33 -8.87 -3.95
C LEU A 838 -33.62 -9.65 -3.69
N GLY A 839 -33.92 -10.66 -4.52
CA GLY A 839 -35.05 -11.57 -4.30
C GLY A 839 -34.87 -12.40 -3.03
N GLU A 840 -33.72 -13.03 -2.87
CA GLU A 840 -33.36 -13.82 -1.68
C GLU A 840 -33.27 -12.93 -0.43
N PHE A 841 -32.77 -11.70 -0.56
CA PHE A 841 -32.75 -10.73 0.53
C PHE A 841 -34.18 -10.35 0.97
N LEU A 842 -35.08 -10.10 0.02
CA LEU A 842 -36.47 -9.79 0.30
C LEU A 842 -37.18 -10.97 0.97
N GLU A 843 -37.01 -12.19 0.47
CA GLU A 843 -37.55 -13.42 1.07
C GLU A 843 -37.06 -13.57 2.51
N CYS A 844 -35.74 -13.44 2.73
CA CYS A 844 -35.12 -13.49 4.03
C CYS A 844 -35.70 -12.44 5.00
N SER A 845 -35.97 -11.22 4.51
CA SER A 845 -36.53 -10.11 5.33
C SER A 845 -37.99 -10.31 5.76
N GLN A 846 -38.71 -11.21 5.07
CA GLN A 846 -40.10 -11.56 5.34
C GLN A 846 -40.24 -12.76 6.29
N MET A 847 -39.16 -13.52 6.50
CA MET A 847 -39.14 -14.64 7.44
C MET A 847 -39.37 -14.14 8.88
N SER A 848 -40.18 -14.88 9.64
CA SER A 848 -40.39 -14.58 11.05
C SER A 848 -39.12 -14.90 11.86
N ILE A 849 -38.59 -13.92 12.58
CA ILE A 849 -37.52 -14.12 13.54
C ILE A 849 -38.11 -14.87 14.75
N SER A 850 -37.86 -16.18 14.84
CA SER A 850 -38.39 -17.05 15.89
C SER A 850 -37.59 -17.02 17.19
N HIS A 851 -36.30 -16.68 17.13
CA HIS A 851 -35.37 -16.71 18.26
C HIS A 851 -34.83 -15.32 18.56
N ASP A 852 -34.58 -15.03 19.84
CA ASP A 852 -33.83 -13.84 20.25
C ASP A 852 -32.41 -13.86 19.66
N LYS A 853 -31.75 -12.69 19.61
CA LYS A 853 -30.35 -12.58 19.16
C LYS A 853 -29.48 -13.55 19.96
N ALA A 854 -28.79 -14.45 19.26
CA ALA A 854 -27.82 -15.35 19.87
C ALA A 854 -26.67 -14.55 20.49
N ASN A 855 -26.20 -14.94 21.68
CA ASN A 855 -25.02 -14.33 22.29
C ASN A 855 -23.78 -14.72 21.50
N ILE A 856 -23.16 -13.77 20.80
CA ILE A 856 -21.93 -14.01 20.04
C ILE A 856 -20.77 -14.13 21.02
N GLN A 857 -20.01 -15.22 20.92
CA GLN A 857 -18.92 -15.53 21.83
C GLN A 857 -17.65 -15.87 21.05
N TYR A 858 -16.51 -15.57 21.66
CA TYR A 858 -15.19 -15.85 21.16
C TYR A 858 -14.30 -16.32 22.32
N GLU A 859 -13.17 -16.96 22.02
CA GLU A 859 -12.20 -17.40 23.03
C GLU A 859 -11.71 -16.22 23.88
N GLN A 860 -11.39 -16.43 25.17
CA GLN A 860 -10.91 -15.36 26.06
C GLN A 860 -9.41 -15.04 25.82
N ILE A 861 -9.06 -14.80 24.56
CA ILE A 861 -7.68 -14.45 24.17
C ILE A 861 -7.49 -12.93 24.27
N TRP A 862 -8.53 -12.14 23.99
CA TRP A 862 -8.54 -10.67 23.88
C TRP A 862 -9.00 -9.97 25.17
N ASP A 863 -8.30 -8.90 25.57
CA ASP A 863 -8.65 -8.09 26.74
C ASP A 863 -9.55 -6.88 26.37
N GLU A 864 -9.38 -6.29 25.17
CA GLU A 864 -10.24 -5.27 24.55
C GLU A 864 -10.14 -5.37 23.02
N SER A 865 -11.28 -5.34 22.30
CA SER A 865 -11.29 -5.58 20.85
C SER A 865 -12.35 -4.77 20.09
N THR A 866 -12.08 -4.53 18.81
CA THR A 866 -13.10 -4.02 17.87
C THR A 866 -14.14 -5.09 17.58
N PRO A 867 -15.41 -4.70 17.32
CA PRO A 867 -16.45 -5.66 17.02
C PRO A 867 -16.12 -6.42 15.73
N SER A 868 -16.33 -7.72 15.77
CA SER A 868 -16.22 -8.65 14.65
C SER A 868 -17.27 -8.37 13.58
N LEU A 869 -17.04 -8.90 12.37
CA LEU A 869 -18.02 -8.83 11.28
C LEU A 869 -19.38 -9.41 11.68
N VAL A 870 -19.38 -10.49 12.46
CA VAL A 870 -20.60 -11.19 12.87
C VAL A 870 -21.41 -10.36 13.87
N GLU A 871 -20.75 -9.71 14.83
CA GLU A 871 -21.37 -8.77 15.76
C GLU A 871 -21.96 -7.58 15.00
N VAL A 872 -21.19 -6.99 14.07
CA VAL A 872 -21.65 -5.88 13.23
C VAL A 872 -22.86 -6.29 12.37
N ALA A 873 -22.88 -7.52 11.85
CA ALA A 873 -24.00 -8.05 11.08
C ALA A 873 -25.25 -8.21 11.95
N GLN A 874 -25.14 -8.87 13.12
CA GLN A 874 -26.27 -9.12 14.01
C GLN A 874 -26.88 -7.82 14.59
N ASP A 875 -26.06 -6.79 14.79
CA ASP A 875 -26.47 -5.48 15.28
C ASP A 875 -26.84 -4.46 14.20
N ASN A 876 -26.83 -4.86 12.92
CA ASN A 876 -27.19 -3.97 11.84
C ASN A 876 -28.65 -3.49 11.96
N LYS A 877 -28.88 -2.24 11.55
CA LYS A 877 -30.21 -1.63 11.51
C LYS A 877 -31.11 -2.40 10.54
N ARG A 878 -32.38 -2.54 10.93
CA ARG A 878 -33.38 -3.15 10.05
C ARG A 878 -33.56 -2.31 8.79
N VAL A 879 -33.67 -3.02 7.66
CA VAL A 879 -33.94 -2.46 6.34
C VAL A 879 -35.43 -2.20 6.19
N ASN A 880 -35.79 -1.16 5.43
CA ASN A 880 -37.17 -0.91 5.07
C ASN A 880 -37.61 -1.89 3.97
N ASN A 881 -38.53 -2.81 4.30
CA ASN A 881 -39.00 -3.86 3.39
C ASN A 881 -39.70 -3.31 2.13
N ASP A 882 -40.37 -2.16 2.21
CA ASP A 882 -41.01 -1.54 1.05
C ASP A 882 -39.96 -0.99 0.07
N ILE A 883 -38.91 -0.35 0.57
CA ILE A 883 -37.78 0.11 -0.24
C ILE A 883 -37.01 -1.08 -0.83
N LEU A 884 -36.82 -2.15 -0.06
CA LEU A 884 -36.18 -3.37 -0.54
C LEU A 884 -36.97 -4.01 -1.69
N ASN A 885 -38.30 -4.09 -1.53
CA ASN A 885 -39.21 -4.54 -2.59
C ASN A 885 -39.10 -3.65 -3.85
N LEU A 886 -39.03 -2.33 -3.70
CA LEU A 886 -38.80 -1.43 -4.83
C LEU A 886 -37.45 -1.65 -5.52
N ASN A 887 -36.37 -1.89 -4.77
CA ASN A 887 -35.07 -2.23 -5.34
C ASN A 887 -35.12 -3.53 -6.14
N TYR A 888 -35.83 -4.55 -5.63
CA TYR A 888 -36.05 -5.81 -6.34
C TYR A 888 -36.89 -5.63 -7.62
N GLN A 889 -37.94 -4.80 -7.57
CA GLN A 889 -38.70 -4.46 -8.77
C GLN A 889 -37.84 -3.78 -9.84
N LEU A 890 -36.99 -2.82 -9.43
CA LEU A 890 -36.08 -2.14 -10.34
C LEU A 890 -35.07 -3.11 -10.96
N SER A 891 -34.50 -4.04 -10.17
CA SER A 891 -33.55 -5.03 -10.68
C SER A 891 -34.19 -5.95 -11.71
N CYS A 892 -35.38 -6.50 -11.44
CA CYS A 892 -36.16 -7.28 -12.41
C CYS A 892 -36.39 -6.49 -13.71
N THR A 893 -36.85 -5.24 -13.62
CA THR A 893 -37.13 -4.41 -14.80
C THR A 893 -35.89 -4.18 -15.66
N VAL A 894 -34.77 -3.82 -15.03
CA VAL A 894 -33.52 -3.51 -15.72
C VAL A 894 -32.89 -4.77 -16.30
N TYR A 895 -32.85 -5.86 -15.54
CA TYR A 895 -32.34 -7.15 -15.99
C TYR A 895 -33.14 -7.69 -17.18
N TYR A 896 -34.46 -7.78 -17.08
CA TYR A 896 -35.31 -8.36 -18.14
C TYR A 896 -35.23 -7.53 -19.42
N MET A 897 -35.20 -6.20 -19.28
CA MET A 897 -35.07 -5.30 -20.41
C MET A 897 -33.69 -5.42 -21.09
N CYS A 898 -32.62 -5.60 -20.32
CA CYS A 898 -31.27 -5.77 -20.86
C CYS A 898 -31.09 -7.13 -21.53
N HIS A 899 -31.59 -8.21 -20.92
CA HIS A 899 -31.52 -9.57 -21.44
C HIS A 899 -32.22 -9.67 -22.81
N PHE A 900 -33.47 -9.21 -22.92
CA PHE A 900 -34.22 -9.22 -24.18
C PHE A 900 -33.91 -8.01 -25.09
N ASN A 901 -33.04 -7.09 -24.65
CA ASN A 901 -32.72 -5.84 -25.33
C ASN A 901 -33.96 -5.02 -25.75
N VAL A 902 -34.97 -4.97 -24.87
CA VAL A 902 -36.24 -4.27 -25.12
C VAL A 902 -36.05 -2.76 -25.04
N LYS A 903 -36.59 -2.02 -26.02
CA LYS A 903 -36.48 -0.55 -26.07
C LYS A 903 -37.60 0.12 -25.27
N VAL A 904 -37.23 0.86 -24.22
CA VAL A 904 -38.08 1.72 -23.39
C VAL A 904 -37.35 3.03 -23.10
N SER A 905 -37.94 4.18 -23.43
CA SER A 905 -37.32 5.48 -23.12
C SER A 905 -37.46 5.78 -21.64
N LYS A 906 -36.33 6.01 -20.94
CA LYS A 906 -36.31 6.33 -19.51
C LYS A 906 -37.16 5.37 -18.67
N PRO A 907 -36.83 4.06 -18.64
CA PRO A 907 -37.62 3.04 -17.96
C PRO A 907 -37.87 3.34 -16.48
N LEU A 908 -36.90 3.91 -15.76
CA LEU A 908 -37.06 4.20 -14.33
C LEU A 908 -38.04 5.37 -14.11
N ASP A 909 -38.07 6.35 -15.02
CA ASP A 909 -38.97 7.50 -14.93
C ASP A 909 -40.39 7.21 -15.47
N SER A 910 -40.52 6.19 -16.34
CA SER A 910 -41.77 5.89 -17.05
C SER A 910 -42.56 4.72 -16.47
N LEU A 911 -41.92 3.87 -15.66
CA LEU A 911 -42.54 2.69 -15.05
C LEU A 911 -42.69 2.79 -13.52
N TYR A 912 -42.15 3.84 -12.91
CA TYR A 912 -42.19 4.06 -11.45
C TYR A 912 -42.59 5.50 -11.11
N ASP A 913 -43.36 5.64 -10.03
CA ASP A 913 -43.84 6.95 -9.54
C ASP A 913 -42.84 7.61 -8.58
N ILE A 914 -41.97 6.79 -7.98
CA ILE A 914 -41.00 7.19 -6.97
C ILE A 914 -39.67 7.45 -7.66
N ASP A 915 -39.01 8.55 -7.29
CA ASP A 915 -37.66 8.86 -7.75
C ASP A 915 -36.71 7.70 -7.42
N TYR A 916 -36.09 7.13 -8.45
CA TYR A 916 -35.17 6.01 -8.29
C TYR A 916 -33.95 6.37 -7.43
N GLN A 917 -33.54 7.65 -7.36
CA GLN A 917 -32.47 8.08 -6.45
C GLN A 917 -32.89 7.90 -4.99
N TYR A 918 -34.13 8.23 -4.66
CA TYR A 918 -34.68 8.03 -3.32
C TYR A 918 -34.75 6.53 -2.95
N ILE A 919 -35.12 5.67 -3.91
CA ILE A 919 -35.15 4.21 -3.73
C ILE A 919 -33.76 3.65 -3.37
N PHE A 920 -32.70 4.15 -4.01
CA PHE A 920 -31.33 3.72 -3.72
C PHE A 920 -30.82 4.24 -2.37
N ASP A 921 -31.19 5.45 -1.96
CA ASP A 921 -30.64 6.09 -0.76
C ASP A 921 -31.40 5.76 0.54
N SER A 922 -32.68 5.37 0.46
CA SER A 922 -33.56 5.28 1.64
C SER A 922 -33.73 3.85 2.18
N LEU A 923 -32.85 2.91 1.82
CA LEU A 923 -32.98 1.51 2.21
C LEU A 923 -32.72 1.27 3.72
N ILE A 924 -31.85 2.07 4.36
CA ILE A 924 -31.70 2.08 5.82
C ILE A 924 -32.72 3.05 6.43
N ASP A 925 -33.38 2.62 7.49
CA ASP A 925 -34.37 3.42 8.22
C ASP A 925 -33.74 4.73 8.74
N SER A 926 -34.02 5.81 8.04
CA SER A 926 -33.75 7.18 8.49
C SER A 926 -35.03 7.70 9.12
N LYS A 927 -34.93 8.50 10.20
CA LYS A 927 -36.07 9.09 10.93
C LYS A 927 -37.00 10.00 10.07
N HIS A 928 -36.82 10.03 8.75
CA HIS A 928 -37.53 10.84 7.76
C HIS A 928 -38.08 10.01 6.58
N THR A 929 -38.31 8.71 6.76
CA THR A 929 -38.97 7.86 5.76
C THR A 929 -40.36 8.40 5.42
N ARG A 930 -40.54 8.80 4.15
CA ARG A 930 -41.87 9.14 3.62
C ARG A 930 -42.74 7.89 3.64
N GLU A 931 -44.02 8.01 3.97
CA GLU A 931 -44.97 6.91 3.73
C GLU A 931 -45.01 6.63 2.23
N ILE A 932 -44.58 5.43 1.84
CA ILE A 932 -44.57 5.00 0.46
C ILE A 932 -45.84 4.22 0.18
N ASN A 933 -46.66 4.72 -0.74
CA ASN A 933 -47.79 3.95 -1.23
C ASN A 933 -47.30 2.94 -2.27
N MET A 934 -47.29 1.65 -1.89
CA MET A 934 -46.93 0.56 -2.80
C MET A 934 -47.97 0.30 -3.89
N ARG A 935 -49.16 0.92 -3.81
CA ARG A 935 -50.17 0.82 -4.88
C ARG A 935 -49.77 1.72 -6.06
N PRO A 936 -49.67 1.18 -7.28
CA PRO A 936 -49.25 1.95 -8.44
C PRO A 936 -50.28 3.01 -8.85
N SER A 937 -49.81 4.18 -9.28
CA SER A 937 -50.69 5.17 -9.89
C SER A 937 -51.38 4.61 -11.13
N GLU A 938 -52.65 4.98 -11.34
CA GLU A 938 -53.39 4.65 -12.57
C GLU A 938 -52.63 5.09 -13.85
N LYS A 939 -51.79 6.13 -13.74
CA LYS A 939 -50.96 6.64 -14.84
C LYS A 939 -49.93 5.62 -15.34
N LEU A 940 -49.42 4.76 -14.47
CA LEU A 940 -48.38 3.77 -14.80
C LEU A 940 -48.93 2.44 -15.31
N ARG A 941 -50.23 2.19 -15.11
CA ARG A 941 -50.87 0.92 -15.49
C ARG A 941 -50.67 0.61 -16.98
N ASN A 942 -50.94 1.59 -17.85
CA ASN A 942 -50.80 1.43 -19.30
C ASN A 942 -49.34 1.24 -19.76
N PRO A 943 -48.36 2.05 -19.31
CA PRO A 943 -46.94 1.80 -19.56
C PRO A 943 -46.47 0.39 -19.13
N ARG A 944 -46.86 -0.06 -17.93
CA ARG A 944 -46.50 -1.38 -17.39
C ARG A 944 -47.12 -2.52 -18.20
N PHE A 945 -48.40 -2.43 -18.56
CA PHE A 945 -49.04 -3.40 -19.46
C PHE A 945 -48.29 -3.53 -20.79
N LYS A 946 -47.95 -2.39 -21.42
CA LYS A 946 -47.18 -2.40 -22.68
C LYS A 946 -45.80 -3.03 -22.51
N PHE A 947 -45.14 -2.81 -21.38
CA PHE A 947 -43.83 -3.39 -21.09
C PHE A 947 -43.93 -4.90 -20.90
N ILE A 948 -44.86 -5.38 -20.06
CA ILE A 948 -45.11 -6.82 -19.84
C ILE A 948 -45.48 -7.52 -21.14
N THR A 949 -46.38 -6.96 -21.97
CA THR A 949 -46.71 -7.52 -23.28
C THR A 949 -45.48 -7.69 -24.19
N LYS A 950 -44.56 -6.71 -24.18
CA LYS A 950 -43.30 -6.81 -24.95
C LYS A 950 -42.41 -7.92 -24.43
N LEU A 951 -42.24 -8.03 -23.10
CA LEU A 951 -41.43 -9.10 -22.49
C LEU A 951 -42.00 -10.48 -22.80
N ILE A 952 -43.32 -10.65 -22.68
CA ILE A 952 -44.00 -11.92 -23.01
C ILE A 952 -43.76 -12.30 -24.47
N ARG A 953 -43.87 -11.33 -25.38
CA ARG A 953 -43.57 -11.59 -26.80
C ARG A 953 -42.13 -12.05 -27.01
N CYS A 954 -41.16 -11.38 -26.40
CA CYS A 954 -39.74 -11.78 -26.49
C CYS A 954 -39.48 -13.15 -25.85
N ALA A 955 -40.16 -13.50 -24.75
CA ALA A 955 -40.06 -14.81 -24.12
C ALA A 955 -40.65 -15.92 -25.01
N VAL A 956 -41.75 -15.66 -25.72
CA VAL A 956 -42.33 -16.61 -26.67
C VAL A 956 -41.45 -16.76 -27.93
N ASP A 957 -40.76 -15.70 -28.35
CA ASP A 957 -39.81 -15.75 -29.47
C ASP A 957 -38.60 -16.69 -29.21
N THR A 958 -38.36 -17.16 -27.97
CA THR A 958 -37.29 -18.13 -27.66
C THR A 958 -37.70 -19.59 -27.90
N ILE A 959 -38.96 -19.88 -28.21
CA ILE A 959 -39.42 -21.24 -28.48
C ILE A 959 -38.81 -21.75 -29.79
N THR A 960 -38.16 -22.90 -29.72
CA THR A 960 -37.58 -23.57 -30.89
C THR A 960 -38.36 -24.83 -31.24
N THR A 961 -38.32 -25.23 -32.51
CA THR A 961 -39.02 -26.40 -33.05
C THR A 961 -38.02 -27.47 -33.49
N THR A 962 -38.22 -28.71 -33.05
CA THR A 962 -37.48 -29.88 -33.54
C THR A 962 -38.41 -30.76 -34.38
N ASP A 963 -38.10 -30.90 -35.67
CA ASP A 963 -38.89 -31.71 -36.62
C ASP A 963 -38.41 -33.17 -36.61
N GLU A 964 -38.88 -33.97 -35.65
CA GLU A 964 -38.75 -35.42 -35.71
C GLU A 964 -40.15 -36.06 -35.82
N PHE A 965 -40.38 -36.82 -36.91
CA PHE A 965 -41.56 -37.67 -37.11
C PHE A 965 -42.93 -36.99 -37.33
N GLY A 966 -42.98 -35.80 -37.95
CA GLY A 966 -44.23 -35.27 -38.53
C GLY A 966 -45.22 -34.64 -37.55
N SER A 967 -44.85 -34.49 -36.28
CA SER A 967 -45.48 -33.59 -35.32
C SER A 967 -44.43 -32.61 -34.78
N PRO A 968 -44.64 -31.28 -34.83
CA PRO A 968 -43.67 -30.33 -34.31
C PRO A 968 -43.59 -30.46 -32.78
N GLU A 969 -42.44 -30.88 -32.25
CA GLU A 969 -42.16 -30.82 -30.83
C GLU A 969 -41.58 -29.44 -30.49
N TYR A 970 -42.22 -28.76 -29.53
CA TYR A 970 -41.85 -27.40 -29.13
C TYR A 970 -40.93 -27.43 -27.92
N ASN A 971 -39.68 -27.00 -28.10
CA ASN A 971 -38.78 -26.81 -26.97
C ASN A 971 -39.09 -25.45 -26.31
N CYS A 972 -39.69 -25.52 -25.12
CA CYS A 972 -40.05 -24.37 -24.30
C CYS A 972 -39.08 -24.11 -23.13
N GLY A 973 -37.89 -24.70 -23.16
CA GLY A 973 -36.94 -24.71 -22.04
C GLY A 973 -36.55 -23.32 -21.52
N GLU A 974 -36.44 -22.32 -22.40
CA GLU A 974 -36.19 -20.93 -21.98
C GLU A 974 -37.48 -20.13 -21.78
N CYS A 975 -38.52 -20.37 -22.59
CA CYS A 975 -39.76 -19.61 -22.54
C CYS A 975 -40.47 -19.76 -21.20
N VAL A 976 -40.57 -20.97 -20.64
CA VAL A 976 -41.32 -21.23 -19.40
C VAL A 976 -40.73 -20.48 -18.19
N PRO A 977 -39.42 -20.59 -17.88
CA PRO A 977 -38.80 -19.83 -16.79
C PRO A 977 -38.94 -18.30 -16.96
N TRP A 978 -38.88 -17.81 -18.21
CA TRP A 978 -39.06 -16.39 -18.48
C TRP A 978 -40.48 -15.91 -18.23
N ILE A 979 -41.50 -16.71 -18.59
CA ILE A 979 -42.90 -16.39 -18.28
C ILE A 979 -43.13 -16.38 -16.76
N GLU A 980 -42.51 -17.28 -16.00
CA GLU A 980 -42.56 -17.27 -14.54
C GLU A 980 -41.94 -15.99 -13.96
N LYS A 981 -40.71 -15.63 -14.38
CA LYS A 981 -40.05 -14.36 -14.00
C LYS A 981 -40.90 -13.13 -14.33
N ILE A 982 -41.53 -13.09 -15.51
CA ILE A 982 -42.42 -12.00 -15.92
C ILE A 982 -43.70 -11.97 -15.07
N THR A 983 -44.22 -13.13 -14.66
CA THR A 983 -45.38 -13.24 -13.77
C THR A 983 -45.05 -12.69 -12.38
N ILE A 984 -43.88 -13.00 -11.83
CA ILE A 984 -43.40 -12.42 -10.57
C ILE A 984 -43.36 -10.89 -10.67
N LEU A 985 -42.79 -10.33 -11.73
CA LEU A 985 -42.78 -8.86 -11.92
C LEU A 985 -44.20 -8.27 -12.06
N ALA A 986 -45.11 -8.98 -12.72
CA ALA A 986 -46.50 -8.57 -12.83
C ALA A 986 -47.19 -8.53 -11.45
N GLU A 987 -46.97 -9.54 -10.61
CA GLU A 987 -47.49 -9.60 -9.24
C GLU A 987 -46.93 -8.47 -8.37
N LEU A 988 -45.62 -8.19 -8.43
CA LEU A 988 -44.99 -7.07 -7.73
C LEU A 988 -45.61 -5.71 -8.14
N TRP A 989 -46.10 -5.61 -9.39
CA TRP A 989 -46.79 -4.44 -9.91
C TRP A 989 -48.31 -4.46 -9.72
N SER A 990 -48.84 -5.45 -8.97
CA SER A 990 -50.28 -5.65 -8.78
C SER A 990 -51.06 -5.80 -10.09
N ILE A 991 -50.45 -6.44 -11.10
CA ILE A 991 -51.07 -6.82 -12.36
C ILE A 991 -51.60 -8.24 -12.24
N ASP A 992 -52.86 -8.45 -12.60
CA ASP A 992 -53.50 -9.77 -12.55
C ASP A 992 -52.77 -10.79 -13.45
N ILE A 993 -52.57 -11.99 -12.93
CA ILE A 993 -52.02 -13.14 -13.64
C ILE A 993 -52.86 -13.45 -14.89
N ASP A 994 -54.17 -13.19 -14.84
CA ASP A 994 -55.04 -13.39 -16.02
C ASP A 994 -54.63 -12.50 -17.20
N PHE A 995 -54.14 -11.28 -16.95
CA PHE A 995 -53.58 -10.42 -18.00
C PHE A 995 -52.35 -11.07 -18.65
N VAL A 996 -51.44 -11.62 -17.85
CA VAL A 996 -50.22 -12.29 -18.34
C VAL A 996 -50.59 -13.48 -19.23
N ARG A 997 -51.50 -14.35 -18.76
CA ARG A 997 -51.98 -15.52 -19.54
C ARG A 997 -52.62 -15.10 -20.86
N ARG A 998 -53.46 -14.06 -20.85
CA ARG A 998 -54.07 -13.53 -22.08
C ARG A 998 -53.03 -13.04 -23.07
N GLN A 999 -52.04 -12.27 -22.62
CA GLN A 999 -50.96 -11.80 -23.49
C GLN A 999 -50.09 -12.96 -24.00
N GLN A 1000 -49.87 -14.00 -23.20
CA GLN A 1000 -49.14 -15.20 -23.61
C GLN A 1000 -49.87 -15.95 -24.74
N VAL A 1001 -51.19 -16.14 -24.62
CA VAL A 1001 -52.02 -16.74 -25.69
C VAL A 1001 -51.94 -15.89 -26.97
N ILE A 1002 -52.07 -14.57 -26.86
CA ILE A 1002 -51.99 -13.66 -28.00
C ILE A 1002 -50.62 -13.78 -28.69
N ALA A 1003 -49.53 -13.85 -27.93
CA ALA A 1003 -48.17 -13.97 -28.47
C ALA A 1003 -47.94 -15.33 -29.14
N LEU A 1004 -48.31 -16.43 -28.48
CA LEU A 1004 -48.21 -17.79 -29.03
C LEU A 1004 -49.01 -17.94 -30.33
N TYR A 1005 -50.25 -17.44 -30.34
CA TYR A 1005 -51.10 -17.44 -31.52
C TYR A 1005 -50.64 -16.44 -32.59
N HIS A 1006 -49.94 -15.37 -32.25
CA HIS A 1006 -49.35 -14.49 -33.27
C HIS A 1006 -48.19 -15.20 -34.01
N LEU A 1007 -47.37 -15.96 -33.27
CA LEU A 1007 -46.13 -16.59 -33.77
C LEU A 1007 -46.31 -18.00 -34.35
N GLY A 1008 -47.50 -18.62 -34.22
CA GLY A 1008 -47.79 -19.93 -34.83
C GLY A 1008 -47.85 -21.12 -33.88
N TYR A 1009 -47.63 -20.90 -32.58
CA TYR A 1009 -47.58 -21.95 -31.55
C TYR A 1009 -48.98 -22.31 -31.03
N ASP A 1010 -49.86 -22.72 -31.94
CA ASP A 1010 -51.30 -22.84 -31.70
C ASP A 1010 -51.68 -23.87 -30.63
N SER A 1011 -50.99 -25.01 -30.57
CA SER A 1011 -51.26 -26.04 -29.56
C SER A 1011 -50.85 -25.61 -28.14
N LEU A 1012 -49.83 -24.76 -28.02
CA LEU A 1012 -49.45 -24.16 -26.74
C LEU A 1012 -50.45 -23.07 -26.33
N ALA A 1013 -50.91 -22.26 -27.28
CA ALA A 1013 -51.95 -21.25 -27.05
C ALA A 1013 -53.25 -21.91 -26.54
N ASP A 1014 -53.67 -23.01 -27.18
CA ASP A 1014 -54.89 -23.75 -26.82
C ASP A 1014 -54.88 -24.26 -25.38
N ARG A 1015 -53.76 -24.85 -24.93
CA ARG A 1015 -53.62 -25.32 -23.54
C ARG A 1015 -53.85 -24.20 -22.53
N ILE A 1016 -53.35 -23.00 -22.81
CA ILE A 1016 -53.44 -21.86 -21.89
C ILE A 1016 -54.83 -21.20 -21.92
N ILE A 1017 -55.54 -21.22 -23.05
CA ILE A 1017 -56.90 -20.66 -23.18
C ILE A 1017 -57.85 -21.21 -22.11
N THR A 1018 -57.73 -22.51 -21.80
CA THR A 1018 -58.55 -23.18 -20.76
C THR A 1018 -58.34 -22.63 -19.35
N LEU A 1019 -57.24 -21.92 -19.09
CA LEU A 1019 -56.86 -21.40 -17.78
C LEU A 1019 -57.22 -19.92 -17.57
N ILE A 1020 -57.92 -19.31 -18.54
CA ILE A 1020 -58.22 -17.87 -18.59
C ILE A 1020 -59.59 -17.58 -17.97
N LYS A 1021 -59.61 -16.62 -17.04
CA LYS A 1021 -60.82 -16.22 -16.31
C LYS A 1021 -61.75 -15.35 -17.17
N GLU A 1022 -61.18 -14.47 -18.00
CA GLU A 1022 -61.90 -13.51 -18.87
C GLU A 1022 -61.60 -13.78 -20.37
N PRO A 1023 -62.06 -14.90 -20.95
CA PRO A 1023 -61.79 -15.27 -22.34
C PRO A 1023 -62.38 -14.27 -23.36
N GLU A 1024 -63.45 -13.57 -23.01
CA GLU A 1024 -64.13 -12.59 -23.87
C GLU A 1024 -63.23 -11.42 -24.30
N VAL A 1025 -62.23 -11.07 -23.50
CA VAL A 1025 -61.25 -10.01 -23.81
C VAL A 1025 -60.25 -10.45 -24.90
N LEU A 1026 -60.08 -11.76 -25.13
CA LEU A 1026 -59.22 -12.31 -26.18
C LEU A 1026 -59.85 -12.28 -27.57
N VAL A 1027 -61.17 -12.16 -27.67
CA VAL A 1027 -61.90 -12.24 -28.94
C VAL A 1027 -61.40 -11.22 -29.97
N PRO A 1028 -61.29 -9.90 -29.65
CA PRO A 1028 -60.79 -8.92 -30.61
C PRO A 1028 -59.35 -9.15 -31.10
N PRO A 1029 -58.33 -9.40 -30.22
CA PRO A 1029 -56.97 -9.62 -30.68
C PRO A 1029 -56.80 -10.95 -31.44
N ILE A 1030 -57.46 -12.03 -31.03
CA ILE A 1030 -57.42 -13.31 -31.75
C ILE A 1030 -58.10 -13.18 -33.12
N LEU A 1031 -59.23 -12.48 -33.21
CA LEU A 1031 -59.89 -12.19 -34.50
C LEU A 1031 -58.98 -11.40 -35.44
N ALA A 1032 -58.26 -10.41 -34.91
CA ALA A 1032 -57.31 -9.61 -35.69
C ALA A 1032 -56.16 -10.47 -36.24
N ILE A 1033 -55.56 -11.33 -35.41
CA ILE A 1033 -54.50 -12.26 -35.82
C ILE A 1033 -55.03 -13.27 -36.84
N THR A 1034 -56.22 -13.83 -36.61
CA THR A 1034 -56.90 -14.77 -37.53
C THR A 1034 -57.13 -14.13 -38.90
N THR A 1035 -57.61 -12.89 -38.92
CA THR A 1035 -57.80 -12.11 -40.16
C THR A 1035 -56.48 -12.00 -40.92
N GLN A 1036 -55.38 -11.70 -40.23
CA GLN A 1036 -54.06 -11.57 -40.85
C GLN A 1036 -53.49 -12.92 -41.32
N ARG A 1037 -53.68 -14.01 -40.55
CA ARG A 1037 -53.32 -15.37 -40.95
C ARG A 1037 -54.04 -15.80 -42.22
N PHE A 1038 -55.35 -15.57 -42.30
CA PHE A 1038 -56.16 -15.85 -43.49
C PHE A 1038 -55.71 -15.02 -44.69
N LYS A 1039 -55.41 -13.74 -44.47
CA LYS A 1039 -54.89 -12.86 -45.53
C LYS A 1039 -53.55 -13.38 -46.06
N ARG A 1040 -52.65 -13.78 -45.16
CA ARG A 1040 -51.34 -14.35 -45.50
C ARG A 1040 -51.46 -15.65 -46.27
N SER A 1041 -52.31 -16.57 -45.82
CA SER A 1041 -52.57 -17.83 -46.51
C SER A 1041 -53.21 -17.62 -47.89
N LEU A 1042 -54.11 -16.63 -48.04
CA LEU A 1042 -54.68 -16.24 -49.32
C LEU A 1042 -53.61 -15.70 -50.28
N GLU A 1043 -52.77 -14.76 -49.84
CA GLU A 1043 -51.72 -14.15 -50.69
C GLU A 1043 -50.64 -15.16 -51.10
N GLN A 1044 -50.35 -16.16 -50.25
CA GLN A 1044 -49.36 -17.21 -50.52
C GLN A 1044 -49.93 -18.50 -51.13
N SER A 1045 -51.26 -18.59 -51.30
CA SER A 1045 -51.91 -19.75 -51.92
C SER A 1045 -51.60 -19.80 -53.42
N SER A 1046 -51.28 -20.99 -53.94
CA SER A 1046 -51.19 -21.24 -55.38
C SER A 1046 -52.55 -21.17 -56.08
N ASN A 1047 -53.66 -21.31 -55.34
CA ASN A 1047 -55.03 -21.25 -55.86
C ASN A 1047 -55.84 -20.13 -55.18
N GLN A 1048 -55.44 -18.88 -55.40
CA GLN A 1048 -56.15 -17.71 -54.87
C GLN A 1048 -57.63 -17.62 -55.32
N PRO A 1049 -57.99 -17.92 -56.58
CA PRO A 1049 -59.39 -17.86 -57.02
C PRO A 1049 -60.32 -18.76 -56.21
N GLU A 1050 -59.87 -19.96 -55.85
CA GLU A 1050 -60.64 -20.89 -55.03
C GLU A 1050 -60.91 -20.33 -53.63
N TRP A 1051 -59.88 -19.79 -52.97
CA TRP A 1051 -60.03 -19.13 -51.67
C TRP A 1051 -61.04 -17.98 -51.72
N ILE A 1052 -61.02 -17.17 -52.79
CA ILE A 1052 -61.93 -16.03 -52.96
C ILE A 1052 -63.38 -16.49 -53.14
N VAL A 1053 -63.62 -17.58 -53.89
CA VAL A 1053 -64.96 -18.12 -54.14
C VAL A 1053 -65.52 -18.82 -52.91
N THR A 1054 -64.68 -19.49 -52.13
CA THR A 1054 -65.10 -20.20 -50.90
C THR A 1054 -65.42 -19.26 -49.74
N MET A 1055 -64.88 -18.03 -49.74
CA MET A 1055 -65.05 -17.08 -48.63
C MET A 1055 -66.34 -16.26 -48.73
N PRO A 1056 -67.08 -16.09 -47.62
CA PRO A 1056 -68.17 -15.13 -47.55
C PRO A 1056 -67.73 -13.72 -47.98
N PRO A 1057 -68.52 -12.99 -48.80
CA PRO A 1057 -68.14 -11.67 -49.31
C PRO A 1057 -67.74 -10.67 -48.22
N HIS A 1058 -68.35 -10.77 -47.04
CA HIS A 1058 -68.04 -9.94 -45.89
C HIS A 1058 -66.65 -10.23 -45.28
N LEU A 1059 -66.24 -11.50 -45.21
CA LEU A 1059 -64.91 -11.89 -44.75
C LEU A 1059 -63.85 -11.49 -45.76
N TYR A 1060 -64.10 -11.76 -47.05
CA TYR A 1060 -63.16 -11.36 -48.11
C TYR A 1060 -62.94 -9.84 -48.15
N LYS A 1061 -64.00 -9.04 -48.02
CA LYS A 1061 -63.90 -7.58 -47.90
C LYS A 1061 -63.11 -7.15 -46.66
N ARG A 1062 -63.22 -7.88 -45.54
CA ARG A 1062 -62.42 -7.62 -44.33
C ARG A 1062 -60.93 -7.88 -44.58
N LEU A 1063 -60.59 -8.96 -45.28
CA LEU A 1063 -59.20 -9.28 -45.65
C LEU A 1063 -58.58 -8.24 -46.59
N GLN A 1064 -59.34 -7.76 -47.59
CA GLN A 1064 -58.87 -6.73 -48.53
C GLN A 1064 -58.53 -5.40 -47.84
N ASN A 1065 -59.30 -5.02 -46.82
CA ASN A 1065 -59.15 -3.73 -46.14
C ASN A 1065 -58.05 -3.72 -45.06
N VAL A 1066 -57.40 -4.85 -44.81
CA VAL A 1066 -56.39 -4.99 -43.76
C VAL A 1066 -55.00 -5.07 -44.41
N ALA A 1067 -54.05 -4.25 -43.97
CA ALA A 1067 -52.66 -4.34 -44.45
C ALA A 1067 -52.00 -5.62 -43.90
N LEU A 1068 -51.24 -6.35 -44.74
CA LEU A 1068 -50.66 -7.63 -44.34
C LEU A 1068 -49.55 -7.41 -43.29
N ASP A 1069 -49.65 -8.12 -42.17
CA ASP A 1069 -48.58 -8.21 -41.18
C ASP A 1069 -47.57 -9.31 -41.58
N THR A 1070 -46.35 -8.89 -41.95
CA THR A 1070 -45.27 -9.79 -42.36
C THR A 1070 -44.65 -10.58 -41.20
N SER A 1071 -45.01 -10.28 -39.95
CA SER A 1071 -44.50 -11.01 -38.78
C SER A 1071 -45.26 -12.30 -38.44
N ILE A 1072 -46.41 -12.55 -39.07
CA ILE A 1072 -47.14 -13.82 -38.94
C ILE A 1072 -46.41 -14.96 -39.68
N PRO A 1073 -46.56 -16.25 -39.33
CA PRO A 1073 -46.01 -17.34 -40.12
C PRO A 1073 -46.46 -17.32 -41.59
N ALA A 1074 -45.60 -17.76 -42.52
CA ALA A 1074 -45.91 -17.85 -43.94
C ALA A 1074 -47.10 -18.78 -44.24
N HIS A 1075 -47.12 -19.96 -43.62
CA HIS A 1075 -48.16 -20.96 -43.81
C HIS A 1075 -48.81 -21.35 -42.47
N PRO A 1076 -49.65 -20.47 -41.89
CA PRO A 1076 -50.35 -20.82 -40.66
C PRO A 1076 -51.32 -21.99 -40.95
N SER A 1077 -51.27 -23.04 -40.13
CA SER A 1077 -52.12 -24.22 -40.33
C SER A 1077 -53.59 -23.87 -40.07
N LEU A 1078 -54.45 -24.19 -41.04
CA LEU A 1078 -55.90 -24.00 -40.92
C LEU A 1078 -56.49 -24.92 -39.85
N THR A 1079 -55.95 -26.13 -39.70
CA THR A 1079 -56.39 -27.12 -38.72
C THR A 1079 -56.14 -26.63 -37.29
N THR A 1080 -54.94 -26.11 -37.02
CA THR A 1080 -54.59 -25.59 -35.69
C THR A 1080 -55.19 -24.22 -35.42
N THR A 1081 -55.41 -23.41 -36.47
CA THR A 1081 -56.19 -22.17 -36.37
C THR A 1081 -57.62 -22.47 -35.93
N LYS A 1082 -58.30 -23.45 -36.56
CA LYS A 1082 -59.64 -23.89 -36.15
C LYS A 1082 -59.67 -24.33 -34.69
N MET A 1083 -58.68 -25.12 -34.25
CA MET A 1083 -58.59 -25.62 -32.87
C MET A 1083 -58.61 -24.48 -31.85
N VAL A 1084 -57.76 -23.45 -32.03
CA VAL A 1084 -57.71 -22.28 -31.14
C VAL A 1084 -59.02 -21.49 -31.14
N LEU A 1085 -59.63 -21.29 -32.31
CA LEU A 1085 -60.92 -20.60 -32.43
C LEU A 1085 -62.04 -21.34 -31.70
N ASN A 1086 -62.13 -22.66 -31.88
CA ASN A 1086 -63.13 -23.50 -31.24
C ASN A 1086 -62.97 -23.49 -29.71
N SER A 1087 -61.74 -23.62 -29.23
CA SER A 1087 -61.42 -23.56 -27.80
C SER A 1087 -61.82 -22.22 -27.18
N LEU A 1088 -61.52 -21.10 -27.86
CA LEU A 1088 -61.92 -19.78 -27.41
C LEU A 1088 -63.44 -19.60 -27.37
N LEU A 1089 -64.15 -19.99 -28.42
CA LEU A 1089 -65.62 -19.92 -28.47
C LEU A 1089 -66.26 -20.75 -27.35
N TYR A 1090 -65.77 -21.98 -27.16
CA TYR A 1090 -66.22 -22.85 -26.08
C TYR A 1090 -66.04 -22.24 -24.68
N GLN A 1091 -64.89 -21.59 -24.42
CA GLN A 1091 -64.65 -20.91 -23.13
C GLN A 1091 -65.53 -19.67 -22.94
N VAL A 1092 -65.83 -18.93 -24.01
CA VAL A 1092 -66.75 -17.78 -23.94
C VAL A 1092 -68.19 -18.23 -23.70
N ASP A 1093 -68.63 -19.30 -24.38
CA ASP A 1093 -70.00 -19.84 -24.24
C ASP A 1093 -70.29 -20.41 -22.84
N GLN A 1094 -69.26 -20.87 -22.12
CA GLN A 1094 -69.39 -21.29 -20.73
C GLN A 1094 -69.62 -20.14 -19.73
N LYS A 1095 -69.46 -18.87 -20.14
CA LYS A 1095 -69.59 -17.71 -19.24
C LYS A 1095 -70.99 -17.11 -19.33
N GLU A 1096 -71.70 -17.10 -18.21
CA GLU A 1096 -73.08 -16.58 -18.10
C GLU A 1096 -73.23 -15.08 -18.43
N ASN A 1097 -72.16 -14.28 -18.28
CA ASN A 1097 -72.13 -12.84 -18.57
C ASN A 1097 -71.07 -12.52 -19.64
N CYS A 1098 -71.39 -12.75 -20.92
CA CYS A 1098 -70.47 -12.48 -22.03
C CYS A 1098 -70.39 -10.97 -22.35
N SER A 1099 -69.21 -10.37 -22.21
CA SER A 1099 -68.95 -8.97 -22.58
C SER A 1099 -68.39 -8.79 -23.99
N ALA A 1100 -68.19 -9.88 -24.75
CA ALA A 1100 -67.69 -9.83 -26.12
C ALA A 1100 -68.74 -9.26 -27.09
N SER A 1101 -68.25 -8.56 -28.13
CA SER A 1101 -69.10 -8.05 -29.21
C SER A 1101 -69.77 -9.21 -29.96
N PRO A 1102 -71.11 -9.24 -30.08
CA PRO A 1102 -71.81 -10.26 -30.86
C PRO A 1102 -71.37 -10.30 -32.33
N GLN A 1103 -70.90 -9.17 -32.86
CA GLN A 1103 -70.36 -9.08 -34.22
C GLN A 1103 -69.00 -9.77 -34.35
N ASP A 1104 -68.15 -9.69 -33.33
CA ASP A 1104 -66.83 -10.32 -33.34
C ASP A 1104 -66.93 -11.83 -33.12
N LEU A 1105 -67.84 -12.28 -32.25
CA LEU A 1105 -68.14 -13.71 -32.07
C LEU A 1105 -68.63 -14.36 -33.37
N LYS A 1106 -69.61 -13.72 -34.04
CA LYS A 1106 -70.10 -14.17 -35.34
C LYS A 1106 -69.01 -14.16 -36.41
N ALA A 1107 -68.05 -13.23 -36.34
CA ALA A 1107 -66.92 -13.20 -37.26
C ALA A 1107 -65.95 -14.37 -37.00
N LEU A 1108 -65.69 -14.73 -35.74
CA LEU A 1108 -64.89 -15.92 -35.38
C LEU A 1108 -65.54 -17.21 -35.86
N GLU A 1109 -66.86 -17.38 -35.66
CA GLU A 1109 -67.64 -18.52 -36.18
C GLU A 1109 -67.49 -18.64 -37.71
N LEU A 1110 -67.66 -17.52 -38.43
CA LEU A 1110 -67.49 -17.51 -39.89
C LEU A 1110 -66.06 -17.89 -40.32
N PHE A 1111 -65.01 -17.43 -39.60
CA PHE A 1111 -63.63 -17.85 -39.88
C PHE A 1111 -63.42 -19.34 -39.60
N MET A 1112 -64.05 -19.87 -38.55
CA MET A 1112 -64.00 -21.29 -38.18
C MET A 1112 -64.67 -22.17 -39.23
N ASP A 1113 -65.88 -21.82 -39.67
CA ASP A 1113 -66.61 -22.50 -40.75
C ASP A 1113 -65.81 -22.49 -42.07
N ASN A 1114 -65.13 -21.37 -42.35
CA ASN A 1114 -64.28 -21.26 -43.53
C ASN A 1114 -63.01 -22.12 -43.43
N CYS A 1115 -62.44 -22.32 -42.23
CA CYS A 1115 -61.37 -23.30 -42.04
C CYS A 1115 -61.86 -24.69 -42.47
N ASP A 1116 -63.07 -25.10 -42.09
CA ASP A 1116 -63.63 -26.41 -42.43
C ASP A 1116 -63.81 -26.61 -43.93
N VAL A 1117 -64.37 -25.60 -44.60
CA VAL A 1117 -64.54 -25.61 -46.05
C VAL A 1117 -63.18 -25.71 -46.74
N LEU A 1118 -62.22 -24.86 -46.39
CA LEU A 1118 -60.89 -24.84 -47.01
C LEU A 1118 -60.05 -26.09 -46.72
N ILE A 1119 -60.21 -26.72 -45.54
CA ILE A 1119 -59.56 -28.00 -45.21
C ILE A 1119 -60.15 -29.13 -46.07
N SER A 1120 -61.48 -29.13 -46.28
CA SER A 1120 -62.15 -30.16 -47.10
C SER A 1120 -61.78 -30.11 -48.58
N TYR A 1121 -61.55 -28.91 -49.15
CA TYR A 1121 -61.10 -28.74 -50.53
C TYR A 1121 -59.62 -29.10 -50.75
N LYS A 1122 -58.76 -28.96 -49.73
CA LYS A 1122 -57.34 -29.39 -49.79
C LYS A 1122 -57.15 -30.92 -49.80
N LEU A 1123 -58.19 -31.68 -49.45
CA LEU A 1123 -58.21 -33.15 -49.41
C LEU A 1123 -58.73 -33.79 -50.71
N HIS A 1124 -59.10 -32.97 -51.71
CA HIS A 1124 -59.46 -33.35 -53.07
C HIS A 1124 -58.49 -32.74 -54.07
#